data_AF-A0A242N5D3-F1
#
_entry.id   AF-A0A242N5D3-F1
#
_cell.length_a   1.000
_cell.length_b   1.000
_cell.length_c   1.000
_cell.angle_alpha   90.00
_cell.angle_beta   90.00
_cell.angle_gamma   90.00
#
_symmetry.space_group_name_H-M   'P 1'
#
loop_
_entity.id
_entity.type
_entity.pdbx_description
1 polymer ?
#
loop_
_entity_poly.entity_id
_entity_poly.type
_entity_poly.pdbx_seq_one_letter_code
_entity_poly.pdbx_strand_id
1 'polypeptide(L)'
;MASLNKTSLTSAGRGLIDRANAVASSNRTRRVAIGLVLFVIVIGLLGFFAAPPLIRHIAEQQISAQLGRPATIGRIALNPYTLSFEADHVHIGEAQSNLPADSRSSDFIDIERLIVLPSWSSLFRLAPVINELKIDSPRFHIVRYDAQRFNFSDLIEKFSKPSAKPSDKPARFSVSNIRIANGRIDFDDRLLKTQHVIDQWSVGIPFIANLPSTTELFVTPSLQARIDGSPLSIKGRTKPFAESRESEVAVQLDGLDLPQIVSYAPESLPVAVKSGKLSTDLDVSFSLTGDAPVVRIKGTADIADIDVTDKQNAPLFAAQSLHVNAVNLEPLRNVYQLSEIKLSQPDVKLSRDKTGAFNFQKLSGPPANNPPAAETKAAAETQPLDLSIRHIAIDQGQVAFNDSLMAQPAQLGLKALDVTLDDFSTLGKPPARYVLKTALDHGGTLAASGGFTLPGKDADAKLTLADLPLPPLQPYVANALAARISDGALSANLPLHVDWSTPEPSIQVGAGDVSLKSLKLVPTANTAPVALASAQAKITKIDVAARTAALESVTLNGLSVDAKRLKDGSIDLAALAGPHETAPEASATHKVEKANAAGPAWRYQIAQIALNDSTADFTDETTPTPVKLHIAPLQVSVKQVTDDLTKPLAVDGRLTMNGKGTLATAGTLTIKPLSLALHVDASQLDASAFEPYFGSSLNASLSSALLTANGDASYSGEGRTLKAGYKGDVSLSNVRLIDRVSSQPLAGWNLLGLTKLNARYDEKGADVEAARVTFANFYGRVLLDAQGKLNLRDIVVKDKTGGKATAATTATAAAEPAPVASAPVVPKAASTSPTPNLRFGQLVLQNGRVTYTDNFIKPNFTANLVAITGTIGAFGTHSTVSAPVDVAAKLNANGPVSIKGTVNPLIAKPALDLTASAHDVELPNISPYSTKYAGYPITKGKLNVDLHYQLADDKLSANNHLFIDQLTFGDHVDNATATKLPVRLAVSLLKNSRGEIDVNIPISGSLSNPEFSVGALVWKAIVNLLERAVTAPFSLLANAFGGGKNAEELGYVEFDPGSSTLSDAGKEKLDTIAKALADKPSIKMDLSARVDPAVDEPGLRAAYVDRQVKLAKMKDANDDNPNISPSTITLSPDEYTKFLTKAYKDADFKKPRNMIGMTKTLPDAEMKAALAANAPIDEAALGTLAQKRASAVKAYFDGKIDSKRIFIVSPHMNADGIKDKGAPTRVDFGLQ
;
A
#
# COMPACT_ATOMS: atom_id res chain seq x y z
N MET A 1 41.96 96.20 -25.23
CA MET A 1 42.29 97.17 -26.30
C MET A 1 43.20 98.24 -25.72
N ALA A 2 44.20 98.66 -26.52
CA ALA A 2 44.97 99.91 -26.46
C ALA A 2 45.70 100.24 -25.13
N SER A 3 47.01 99.97 -25.03
CA SER A 3 48.11 100.90 -25.32
C SER A 3 48.02 102.23 -24.56
N LEU A 4 48.95 102.49 -23.63
CA LEU A 4 49.45 103.85 -23.32
C LEU A 4 50.74 103.80 -22.47
N ASN A 5 51.82 104.22 -23.11
CA ASN A 5 53.04 104.90 -22.68
C ASN A 5 53.88 104.44 -21.46
N LYS A 6 55.15 104.15 -21.78
CA LYS A 6 56.20 103.55 -20.97
C LYS A 6 57.12 104.57 -20.25
N THR A 7 56.62 105.78 -19.95
CA THR A 7 57.48 106.91 -19.49
C THR A 7 57.01 107.61 -18.20
N SER A 8 56.03 107.10 -17.46
CA SER A 8 55.52 107.72 -16.22
C SER A 8 55.79 106.98 -14.90
N LEU A 9 56.53 105.86 -14.93
CA LEU A 9 56.87 105.07 -13.72
C LEU A 9 58.26 105.36 -13.12
N THR A 10 59.04 106.25 -13.71
CA THR A 10 60.41 106.59 -13.25
C THR A 10 60.49 107.83 -12.34
N SER A 11 59.41 108.58 -12.12
CA SER A 11 59.41 109.79 -11.27
C SER A 11 58.73 109.62 -9.90
N ALA A 12 57.84 108.64 -9.71
CA ALA A 12 57.26 108.34 -8.38
C ALA A 12 58.12 107.38 -7.53
N GLY A 13 59.01 106.60 -8.16
CA GLY A 13 59.97 105.73 -7.46
C GLY A 13 61.16 106.46 -6.85
N ARG A 14 61.60 107.60 -7.43
CA ARG A 14 62.76 108.37 -6.92
C ARG A 14 62.45 109.15 -5.63
N GLY A 15 61.23 109.67 -5.45
CA GLY A 15 60.84 110.42 -4.24
C GLY A 15 60.72 109.57 -2.96
N LEU A 16 60.45 108.27 -3.10
CA LEU A 16 60.47 107.32 -1.98
C LEU A 16 61.89 106.84 -1.68
N ILE A 17 62.75 106.70 -2.69
CA ILE A 17 64.17 106.32 -2.51
C ILE A 17 64.97 107.44 -1.85
N ASP A 18 64.70 108.71 -2.16
CA ASP A 18 65.39 109.84 -1.53
C ASP A 18 64.92 110.11 -0.09
N ARG A 19 63.64 109.86 0.24
CA ARG A 19 63.14 109.91 1.63
C ARG A 19 63.58 108.70 2.46
N ALA A 20 63.76 107.53 1.85
CA ALA A 20 64.36 106.38 2.52
C ALA A 20 65.85 106.59 2.81
N ASN A 21 66.61 107.21 1.89
CA ASN A 21 68.03 107.54 2.08
C ASN A 21 68.25 108.64 3.14
N ALA A 22 67.32 109.60 3.29
CA ALA A 22 67.39 110.63 4.33
C ALA A 22 67.05 110.10 5.74
N VAL A 23 66.19 109.08 5.86
CA VAL A 23 65.89 108.41 7.14
C VAL A 23 66.98 107.40 7.50
N ALA A 24 67.63 106.78 6.50
CA ALA A 24 68.73 105.83 6.70
C ALA A 24 70.06 106.47 7.16
N SER A 25 70.29 107.78 6.93
CA SER A 25 71.54 108.47 7.30
C SER A 25 71.51 109.18 8.67
N SER A 26 70.40 109.13 9.42
CA SER A 26 70.31 109.76 10.75
C SER A 26 71.03 108.95 11.85
N ASN A 27 71.79 109.62 12.73
CA ASN A 27 72.46 108.99 13.87
C ASN A 27 71.50 108.27 14.83
N ARG A 28 70.24 108.72 14.92
CA ARG A 28 69.20 108.08 15.73
C ARG A 28 68.75 106.77 15.09
N THR A 29 68.56 106.76 13.77
CA THR A 29 68.22 105.56 13.01
C THR A 29 69.36 104.55 13.02
N ARG A 30 70.63 105.00 12.91
CA ARG A 30 71.83 104.13 13.01
C ARG A 30 72.00 103.53 14.40
N ARG A 31 71.75 104.28 15.49
CA ARG A 31 71.78 103.74 16.86
C ARG A 31 70.63 102.77 17.14
N VAL A 32 69.43 103.05 16.62
CA VAL A 32 68.30 102.13 16.69
C VAL A 32 68.55 100.88 15.86
N ALA A 33 69.16 101.00 14.68
CA ALA A 33 69.53 99.87 13.82
C ALA A 33 70.63 99.00 14.45
N ILE A 34 71.71 99.61 15.00
CA ILE A 34 72.75 98.88 15.74
C ILE A 34 72.16 98.23 17.00
N GLY A 35 71.28 98.93 17.72
CA GLY A 35 70.56 98.40 18.87
C GLY A 35 69.66 97.21 18.51
N LEU A 36 68.95 97.28 17.39
CA LEU A 36 68.14 96.19 16.83
C LEU A 36 69.03 95.00 16.42
N VAL A 37 70.15 95.24 15.74
CA VAL A 37 71.09 94.16 15.35
C VAL A 37 71.71 93.51 16.57
N LEU A 38 72.17 94.29 17.57
CA LEU A 38 72.66 93.76 18.84
C LEU A 38 71.58 92.99 19.60
N PHE A 39 70.35 93.51 19.62
CA PHE A 39 69.21 92.83 20.25
C PHE A 39 68.89 91.50 19.57
N VAL A 40 68.90 91.46 18.23
CA VAL A 40 68.75 90.24 17.43
C VAL A 40 69.88 89.25 17.73
N ILE A 41 71.14 89.70 17.78
CA ILE A 41 72.31 88.86 18.14
C ILE A 41 72.20 88.31 19.56
N VAL A 42 71.82 89.13 20.54
CA VAL A 42 71.64 88.72 21.95
C VAL A 42 70.49 87.73 22.07
N ILE A 43 69.36 87.95 21.39
CA ILE A 43 68.26 86.99 21.30
C ILE A 43 68.72 85.69 20.64
N GLY A 44 69.54 85.76 19.60
CA GLY A 44 70.17 84.60 18.98
C GLY A 44 71.03 83.82 19.98
N LEU A 45 71.98 84.48 20.65
CA LEU A 45 72.88 83.83 21.61
C LEU A 45 72.14 83.23 22.80
N LEU A 46 71.20 83.98 23.40
CA LEU A 46 70.39 83.48 24.51
C LEU A 46 69.43 82.37 24.06
N GLY A 47 68.79 82.52 22.89
CA GLY A 47 67.82 81.57 22.36
C GLY A 47 68.43 80.26 21.87
N PHE A 48 69.62 80.28 21.27
CA PHE A 48 70.29 79.06 20.80
C PHE A 48 71.09 78.33 21.88
N PHE A 49 71.67 79.03 22.87
CA PHE A 49 72.59 78.40 23.84
C PHE A 49 72.08 78.39 25.28
N ALA A 50 71.40 79.45 25.74
CA ALA A 50 70.91 79.52 27.13
C ALA A 50 69.49 78.91 27.28
N ALA A 51 68.63 79.13 26.29
CA ALA A 51 67.24 78.67 26.34
C ALA A 51 67.09 77.15 26.31
N PRO A 52 67.79 76.36 25.45
CA PRO A 52 67.56 74.91 25.40
C PRO A 52 67.80 74.16 26.73
N PRO A 53 68.93 74.33 27.45
CA PRO A 53 69.12 73.65 28.74
C PRO A 53 68.17 74.16 29.83
N LEU A 54 67.82 75.45 29.81
CA LEU A 54 66.86 76.04 30.75
C LEU A 54 65.45 75.49 30.52
N ILE A 55 64.98 75.48 29.27
CA ILE A 55 63.68 74.93 28.89
C ILE A 55 63.63 73.45 29.25
N ARG A 56 64.73 72.69 29.05
CA ARG A 56 64.79 71.28 29.43
C ARG A 56 64.53 71.10 30.92
N HIS A 57 65.30 71.77 31.78
CA HIS A 57 65.17 71.62 33.22
C HIS A 57 63.78 72.07 33.73
N ILE A 58 63.27 73.20 33.23
CA ILE A 58 61.95 73.71 33.61
C ILE A 58 60.84 72.79 33.09
N ALA A 59 60.92 72.32 31.85
CA ALA A 59 59.92 71.43 31.27
C ALA A 59 59.89 70.09 32.00
N GLU A 60 61.04 69.46 32.29
CA GLU A 60 61.10 68.23 33.08
C GLU A 60 60.45 68.41 34.47
N GLN A 61 60.76 69.49 35.19
CA GLN A 61 60.15 69.80 36.48
C GLN A 61 58.64 70.06 36.38
N GLN A 62 58.21 70.89 35.42
CA GLN A 62 56.82 71.30 35.27
C GLN A 62 55.95 70.15 34.76
N ILE A 63 56.40 69.40 33.76
CA ILE A 63 55.71 68.21 33.26
C ILE A 63 55.60 67.19 34.39
N SER A 64 56.69 66.95 35.14
CA SER A 64 56.65 65.99 36.24
C SER A 64 55.69 66.41 37.35
N ALA A 65 55.70 67.68 37.74
CA ALA A 65 54.82 68.22 38.78
C ALA A 65 53.35 68.26 38.34
N GLN A 66 53.08 68.64 37.08
CA GLN A 66 51.71 68.73 36.57
C GLN A 66 51.10 67.35 36.31
N LEU A 67 51.88 66.37 35.83
CA LEU A 67 51.39 65.01 35.60
C LEU A 67 51.47 64.12 36.84
N GLY A 68 52.28 64.47 37.85
CA GLY A 68 52.53 63.58 39.01
C GLY A 68 53.35 62.34 38.63
N ARG A 69 54.15 62.43 37.57
CA ARG A 69 54.89 61.31 36.94
C ARG A 69 56.32 61.76 36.64
N PRO A 70 57.34 60.89 36.72
CA PRO A 70 58.69 61.27 36.33
C PRO A 70 58.73 61.54 34.81
N ALA A 71 59.20 62.71 34.40
CA ALA A 71 59.37 63.07 32.99
C ALA A 71 60.81 63.53 32.70
N THR A 72 61.39 63.03 31.61
CA THR A 72 62.74 63.35 31.16
C THR A 72 62.74 63.72 29.67
N ILE A 73 63.59 64.64 29.26
CA ILE A 73 63.74 65.04 27.85
C ILE A 73 65.20 64.87 27.45
N GLY A 74 65.50 64.10 26.41
CA GLY A 74 66.88 63.86 25.97
C GLY A 74 67.57 65.13 25.47
N ARG A 75 66.96 65.81 24.51
CA ARG A 75 67.49 67.04 23.89
C ARG A 75 66.37 68.03 23.59
N ILE A 76 66.67 69.32 23.77
CA ILE A 76 65.85 70.43 23.25
C ILE A 76 66.67 71.22 22.23
N ALA A 77 66.05 71.60 21.13
CA ALA A 77 66.56 72.58 20.20
C ALA A 77 65.52 73.70 19.99
N LEU A 78 65.99 74.95 19.95
CA LEU A 78 65.15 76.11 19.72
C LEU A 78 65.84 77.03 18.72
N ASN A 79 65.13 77.42 17.66
CA ASN A 79 65.54 78.51 16.78
C ASN A 79 64.71 79.76 17.14
N PRO A 80 65.29 80.78 17.81
CA PRO A 80 64.55 81.95 18.27
C PRO A 80 64.04 82.86 17.13
N TYR A 81 64.57 82.73 15.90
CA TYR A 81 64.13 83.54 14.77
C TYR A 81 62.92 82.93 14.05
N THR A 82 62.94 81.61 13.87
CA THR A 82 61.82 80.87 13.26
C THR A 82 60.81 80.37 14.29
N LEU A 83 61.11 80.52 15.59
CA LEU A 83 60.41 79.93 16.72
C LEU A 83 60.34 78.39 16.71
N SER A 84 61.07 77.71 15.84
CA SER A 84 61.05 76.24 15.76
C SER A 84 61.59 75.64 17.05
N PHE A 85 60.72 74.89 17.74
CA PHE A 85 61.01 74.17 18.96
C PHE A 85 60.99 72.66 18.65
N GLU A 86 62.03 71.95 19.07
CA GLU A 86 62.18 70.51 18.90
C GLU A 86 62.60 69.89 20.22
N ALA A 87 61.95 68.79 20.61
CA ALA A 87 62.29 67.99 21.78
C ALA A 87 62.44 66.52 21.36
N ASP A 88 63.64 65.97 21.54
CA ASP A 88 63.94 64.56 21.26
C ASP A 88 63.92 63.73 22.55
N HIS A 89 63.48 62.47 22.44
CA HIS A 89 63.40 61.49 23.54
C HIS A 89 62.66 62.04 24.76
N VAL A 90 61.40 62.43 24.57
CA VAL A 90 60.51 62.82 25.67
C VAL A 90 59.93 61.55 26.28
N HIS A 91 60.34 61.23 27.50
CA HIS A 91 59.88 60.06 28.24
C HIS A 91 59.06 60.52 29.45
N ILE A 92 57.90 59.90 29.65
CA ILE A 92 57.04 60.07 30.82
C ILE A 92 56.81 58.67 31.40
N GLY A 93 57.27 58.45 32.62
CA GLY A 93 57.08 57.20 33.34
C GLY A 93 55.72 57.09 34.02
N GLU A 94 55.45 55.92 34.58
CA GLU A 94 54.21 55.63 35.28
C GLU A 94 54.15 56.28 36.68
N ALA A 95 52.93 56.54 37.17
CA ALA A 95 52.74 57.08 38.52
C ALA A 95 53.16 56.04 39.58
N GLN A 96 53.74 56.50 40.69
CA GLN A 96 54.22 55.61 41.76
C GLN A 96 53.13 54.66 42.29
N SER A 97 51.87 55.11 42.31
CA SER A 97 50.72 54.33 42.75
C SER A 97 50.31 53.18 41.82
N ASN A 98 50.80 53.20 40.57
CA ASN A 98 50.45 52.25 39.52
C ASN A 98 51.59 51.24 39.25
N LEU A 99 52.76 51.43 39.87
CA LEU A 99 53.89 50.52 39.74
C LEU A 99 53.61 49.18 40.49
N PRO A 100 53.98 48.03 39.90
CA PRO A 100 54.09 46.77 40.64
C PRO A 100 55.01 46.92 41.85
N ALA A 101 54.76 46.18 42.93
CA ALA A 101 55.55 46.25 44.17
C ALA A 101 57.06 45.99 43.95
N ASP A 102 57.40 45.32 42.85
CA ASP A 102 58.74 44.83 42.52
C ASP A 102 59.47 45.72 41.49
N SER A 103 58.78 46.71 40.90
CA SER A 103 59.30 47.57 39.83
C SER A 103 59.55 49.00 40.31
N ARG A 104 60.72 49.55 39.96
CA ARG A 104 61.07 50.96 40.27
C ARG A 104 60.67 51.96 39.19
N SER A 105 60.39 51.50 37.98
CA SER A 105 59.97 52.32 36.84
C SER A 105 59.17 51.47 35.85
N SER A 106 58.23 52.11 35.15
CA SER A 106 57.48 51.55 34.03
C SER A 106 57.23 52.67 33.03
N ASP A 107 57.20 52.32 31.75
CA ASP A 107 56.95 53.26 30.68
C ASP A 107 55.45 53.61 30.64
N PHE A 108 55.13 54.87 30.34
CA PHE A 108 53.76 55.33 30.12
C PHE A 108 53.62 56.00 28.76
N ILE A 109 54.45 57.01 28.48
CA ILE A 109 54.50 57.70 27.18
C ILE A 109 55.97 57.92 26.79
N ASP A 110 56.33 57.51 25.58
CA ASP A 110 57.63 57.81 24.96
C ASP A 110 57.41 58.50 23.62
N ILE A 111 58.15 59.58 23.35
CA ILE A 111 58.10 60.29 22.08
C ILE A 111 59.53 60.49 21.60
N GLU A 112 59.84 59.90 20.45
CA GLU A 112 61.18 60.01 19.84
C GLU A 112 61.49 61.47 19.48
N ARG A 113 60.53 62.17 18.86
CA ARG A 113 60.69 63.56 18.45
C ARG A 113 59.38 64.33 18.42
N LEU A 114 59.35 65.49 19.08
CA LEU A 114 58.27 66.47 19.07
C LEU A 114 58.78 67.77 18.44
N ILE A 115 58.11 68.26 17.40
CA ILE A 115 58.40 69.53 16.74
C ILE A 115 57.17 70.43 16.83
N VAL A 116 57.37 71.66 17.30
CA VAL A 116 56.35 72.72 17.36
C VAL A 116 56.91 73.95 16.67
N LEU A 117 56.19 74.50 15.70
CA LEU A 117 56.54 75.77 15.04
C LEU A 117 55.47 76.85 15.33
N PRO A 118 55.57 77.56 16.45
CA PRO A 118 54.76 78.75 16.73
C PRO A 118 54.99 79.84 15.68
N SER A 119 53.97 80.67 15.47
CA SER A 119 54.00 81.78 14.51
C SER A 119 54.06 83.12 15.22
N TRP A 120 54.93 84.03 14.75
CA TRP A 120 54.94 85.43 15.20
C TRP A 120 53.59 86.14 14.97
N SER A 121 52.75 85.62 14.05
CA SER A 121 51.37 86.09 13.86
C SER A 121 50.50 86.00 15.12
N SER A 122 50.87 85.14 16.08
CA SER A 122 50.17 85.00 17.36
C SER A 122 50.06 86.30 18.15
N LEU A 123 51.12 87.13 18.12
CA LEU A 123 51.18 88.42 18.80
C LEU A 123 50.24 89.45 18.15
N PHE A 124 50.11 89.42 16.81
CA PHE A 124 49.26 90.33 16.05
C PHE A 124 47.79 89.91 16.04
N ARG A 125 47.51 88.60 16.13
CA ARG A 125 46.15 88.04 16.15
C ARG A 125 45.56 87.88 17.55
N LEU A 126 46.34 88.13 18.60
CA LEU A 126 45.96 87.93 20.01
C LEU A 126 45.37 86.53 20.25
N ALA A 127 45.92 85.53 19.54
CA ALA A 127 45.48 84.14 19.57
C ALA A 127 46.71 83.25 19.31
N PRO A 128 46.85 82.09 19.99
CA PRO A 128 47.91 81.15 19.67
C PRO A 128 47.79 80.66 18.21
N VAL A 129 48.82 80.91 17.40
CA VAL A 129 48.96 80.42 16.04
C VAL A 129 50.20 79.53 15.94
N ILE A 130 50.00 78.26 15.59
CA ILE A 130 51.05 77.26 15.39
C ILE A 130 51.00 76.85 13.92
N ASN A 131 52.11 77.00 13.20
CA ASN A 131 52.20 76.65 11.78
C ASN A 131 52.35 75.14 11.54
N GLU A 132 53.01 74.43 12.47
CA GLU A 132 53.22 72.99 12.39
C GLU A 132 53.36 72.38 13.79
N LEU A 133 52.73 71.21 13.98
CA LEU A 133 52.86 70.36 15.17
C LEU A 133 53.10 68.93 14.69
N LYS A 134 54.33 68.43 14.87
CA LYS A 134 54.71 67.08 14.45
C LYS A 134 55.15 66.24 15.64
N ILE A 135 54.60 65.04 15.76
CA ILE A 135 54.98 64.02 16.75
C ILE A 135 55.42 62.79 15.97
N ASP A 136 56.67 62.36 16.13
CA ASP A 136 57.22 61.18 15.46
C ASP A 136 57.47 60.05 16.46
N SER A 137 57.04 58.85 16.08
CA SER A 137 57.16 57.61 16.82
C SER A 137 56.68 57.65 18.28
N PRO A 138 55.47 58.17 18.58
CA PRO A 138 54.98 58.15 19.96
C PRO A 138 54.53 56.75 20.37
N ARG A 139 54.94 56.30 21.56
CA ARG A 139 54.57 55.01 22.15
C ARG A 139 53.78 55.25 23.43
N PHE A 140 52.66 54.55 23.56
CA PHE A 140 51.79 54.61 24.72
C PHE A 140 51.65 53.21 25.32
N HIS A 141 51.82 53.10 26.64
CA HIS A 141 51.48 51.89 27.38
C HIS A 141 50.22 52.15 28.20
N ILE A 142 49.12 51.51 27.81
CA ILE A 142 47.82 51.69 28.44
C ILE A 142 47.46 50.40 29.17
N VAL A 143 47.13 50.51 30.45
CA VAL A 143 46.68 49.38 31.28
C VAL A 143 45.28 49.66 31.78
N ARG A 144 44.35 48.73 31.52
CA ARG A 144 43.02 48.72 32.14
C ARG A 144 43.05 47.76 33.33
N TYR A 145 42.74 48.28 34.52
CA TYR A 145 42.71 47.47 35.74
C TYR A 145 41.33 46.86 35.99
N ASP A 146 40.26 47.64 35.78
CA ASP A 146 38.87 47.22 35.97
C ASP A 146 37.92 48.00 35.04
N ALA A 147 36.61 47.95 35.29
CA ALA A 147 35.62 48.53 34.40
C ALA A 147 35.79 50.03 34.14
N GLN A 148 36.26 50.81 35.14
CA GLN A 148 36.36 52.27 35.07
C GLN A 148 37.78 52.82 35.30
N ARG A 149 38.71 51.98 35.75
CA ARG A 149 40.07 52.39 36.11
C ARG A 149 41.13 51.97 35.09
N PHE A 150 41.88 52.95 34.61
CA PHE A 150 43.05 52.82 33.76
C PHE A 150 44.28 53.39 34.46
N ASN A 151 45.48 53.11 33.94
CA ASN A 151 46.72 53.71 34.44
C ASN A 151 46.80 55.23 34.25
N PHE A 152 45.85 55.86 33.56
CA PHE A 152 45.75 57.32 33.43
C PHE A 152 44.48 57.94 34.03
N SER A 153 43.62 57.16 34.72
CA SER A 153 42.36 57.68 35.29
C SER A 153 42.58 58.82 36.29
N ASP A 154 43.70 58.80 37.01
CA ASP A 154 44.18 59.86 37.90
C ASP A 154 44.36 61.19 37.17
N LEU A 155 44.90 61.15 35.94
CA LEU A 155 45.07 62.32 35.09
C LEU A 155 43.72 62.89 34.67
N ILE A 156 42.78 62.02 34.26
CA ILE A 156 41.43 62.46 33.87
C ILE A 156 40.75 63.15 35.06
N GLU A 157 40.73 62.54 36.25
CA GLU A 157 40.10 63.13 37.43
C GLU A 157 40.71 64.48 37.81
N LYS A 158 42.03 64.62 37.66
CA LYS A 158 42.75 65.88 37.92
C LYS A 158 42.36 66.99 36.96
N PHE A 159 42.24 66.68 35.66
CA PHE A 159 42.04 67.69 34.61
C PHE A 159 40.57 67.91 34.20
N SER A 160 39.63 67.06 34.62
CA SER A 160 38.20 67.17 34.28
C SER A 160 37.38 68.08 35.22
N LYS A 161 37.98 68.59 36.32
CA LYS A 161 37.31 69.52 37.23
C LYS A 161 37.15 70.90 36.55
N PRO A 162 35.92 71.44 36.42
CA PRO A 162 35.69 72.73 35.78
C PRO A 162 36.49 73.86 36.46
N SER A 163 37.05 74.76 35.65
CA SER A 163 37.74 75.94 36.17
C SER A 163 36.79 76.81 36.99
N ALA A 164 37.23 77.29 38.15
CA ALA A 164 36.42 78.04 39.12
C ALA A 164 35.79 79.35 38.58
N LYS A 165 36.18 79.83 37.38
CA LYS A 165 35.60 80.99 36.67
C LYS A 165 35.59 80.76 35.14
N PRO A 166 34.46 80.36 34.53
CA PRO A 166 34.34 80.25 33.07
C PRO A 166 34.35 81.64 32.40
N SER A 167 34.96 81.75 31.22
CA SER A 167 34.93 82.95 30.36
C SER A 167 33.72 82.91 29.42
N ASP A 168 33.05 84.06 29.21
CA ASP A 168 31.87 84.19 28.32
C ASP A 168 32.18 84.04 26.83
N LYS A 169 33.46 84.07 26.42
CA LYS A 169 33.88 83.96 25.02
C LYS A 169 34.84 82.77 24.82
N PRO A 170 34.69 82.00 23.72
CA PRO A 170 35.59 80.91 23.40
C PRO A 170 37.01 81.42 23.10
N ALA A 171 38.01 80.74 23.65
CA ALA A 171 39.41 81.05 23.40
C ALA A 171 39.75 80.80 21.92
N ARG A 172 40.25 81.82 21.23
CA ARG A 172 40.61 81.74 19.81
C ARG A 172 41.98 81.11 19.61
N PHE A 173 42.12 80.22 18.63
CA PHE A 173 43.39 79.59 18.28
C PHE A 173 43.42 79.10 16.82
N SER A 174 44.62 78.82 16.32
CA SER A 174 44.84 78.18 15.02
C SER A 174 46.08 77.29 15.08
N VAL A 175 45.92 76.00 14.79
CA VAL A 175 47.04 75.05 14.65
C VAL A 175 46.98 74.46 13.25
N SER A 176 48.06 74.58 12.49
CA SER A 176 48.19 74.04 11.14
C SER A 176 49.17 72.86 11.11
N ASN A 177 49.04 72.03 10.08
CA ASN A 177 49.93 70.92 9.75
C ASN A 177 50.21 70.00 10.96
N ILE A 178 49.15 69.50 11.61
CA ILE A 178 49.27 68.55 12.72
C ILE A 178 49.56 67.17 12.12
N ARG A 179 50.69 66.58 12.48
CA ARG A 179 51.11 65.25 12.01
C ARG A 179 51.60 64.39 13.16
N ILE A 180 51.03 63.21 13.27
CA ILE A 180 51.55 62.14 14.12
C ILE A 180 51.93 60.98 13.19
N ALA A 181 53.12 60.42 13.35
CA ALA A 181 53.61 59.33 12.50
C ALA A 181 54.26 58.23 13.33
N ASN A 182 54.20 56.99 12.81
CA ASN A 182 54.87 55.82 13.38
C ASN A 182 54.49 55.49 14.84
N GLY A 183 53.27 55.83 15.25
CA GLY A 183 52.84 55.62 16.62
C GLY A 183 52.60 54.15 16.96
N ARG A 184 52.71 53.81 18.26
CA ARG A 184 52.37 52.51 18.81
C ARG A 184 51.60 52.66 20.14
N ILE A 185 50.60 51.82 20.36
CA ILE A 185 49.87 51.69 21.62
C ILE A 185 49.90 50.22 22.01
N ASP A 186 50.47 49.92 23.16
CA ASP A 186 50.38 48.60 23.79
C ASP A 186 49.30 48.68 24.87
N PHE A 187 48.16 48.01 24.64
CA PHE A 187 46.99 48.01 25.51
C PHE A 187 46.87 46.69 26.27
N ASP A 188 47.09 46.71 27.58
CA ASP A 188 46.97 45.57 28.50
C ASP A 188 45.63 45.65 29.26
N ASP A 189 44.65 44.83 28.86
CA ASP A 189 43.37 44.74 29.55
C ASP A 189 43.39 43.60 30.56
N ARG A 190 43.64 43.93 31.83
CA ARG A 190 43.72 42.95 32.92
C ARG A 190 42.36 42.44 33.36
N LEU A 191 41.28 43.17 33.07
CA LEU A 191 39.91 42.75 33.36
C LEU A 191 39.51 41.59 32.45
N LEU A 192 39.78 41.73 31.15
CA LEU A 192 39.47 40.71 30.14
C LEU A 192 40.62 39.73 29.87
N LYS A 193 41.80 39.95 30.47
CA LYS A 193 43.04 39.18 30.29
C LYS A 193 43.45 39.08 28.81
N THR A 194 43.31 40.19 28.10
CA THR A 194 43.67 40.31 26.68
C THR A 194 44.65 41.45 26.49
N GLN A 195 45.44 41.38 25.41
CA GLN A 195 46.40 42.41 25.04
C GLN A 195 46.18 42.78 23.58
N HIS A 196 46.14 44.09 23.32
CA HIS A 196 45.99 44.63 21.97
C HIS A 196 47.17 45.52 21.62
N VAL A 197 47.61 45.46 20.37
CA VAL A 197 48.68 46.31 19.83
C VAL A 197 48.12 47.12 18.68
N ILE A 198 48.14 48.44 18.84
CA ILE A 198 47.80 49.39 17.77
C ILE A 198 49.10 50.01 17.28
N ASP A 199 49.62 49.56 16.13
CA ASP A 199 50.90 50.04 15.60
C ASP A 199 50.76 50.80 14.28
N GLN A 200 51.88 51.40 13.86
CA GLN A 200 51.99 52.22 12.66
C GLN A 200 50.93 53.32 12.57
N TRP A 201 50.42 53.78 13.73
CA TRP A 201 49.32 54.73 13.70
C TRP A 201 49.84 56.12 13.34
N SER A 202 49.14 56.76 12.42
CA SER A 202 49.47 58.09 11.92
C SER A 202 48.23 58.94 11.81
N VAL A 203 48.31 60.17 12.30
CA VAL A 203 47.20 61.14 12.27
C VAL A 203 47.66 62.36 11.49
N GLY A 204 46.92 62.74 10.46
CA GLY A 204 47.15 63.95 9.68
C GLY A 204 45.96 64.89 9.78
N ILE A 205 46.14 66.09 10.32
CA ILE A 205 45.12 67.14 10.37
C ILE A 205 45.70 68.43 9.75
N PRO A 206 45.20 68.87 8.57
CA PRO A 206 45.75 70.02 7.88
C PRO A 206 45.71 71.32 8.69
N PHE A 207 44.61 71.57 9.41
CA PHE A 207 44.49 72.66 10.37
C PHE A 207 43.31 72.45 11.33
N ILE A 208 43.35 73.05 12.52
CA ILE A 208 42.23 73.21 13.44
C ILE A 208 42.23 74.68 13.89
N ALA A 209 41.17 75.43 13.61
CA ALA A 209 41.08 76.84 13.95
C ALA A 209 39.63 77.29 14.18
N ASN A 210 39.39 78.06 15.24
CA ASN A 210 38.09 78.66 15.56
C ASN A 210 38.10 80.20 15.37
N LEU A 211 38.91 80.69 14.43
CA LEU A 211 38.90 82.08 14.02
C LEU A 211 37.61 82.35 13.21
N PRO A 212 36.96 83.52 13.31
CA PRO A 212 35.69 83.80 12.63
C PRO A 212 35.67 83.57 11.11
N SER A 213 36.82 83.63 10.43
CA SER A 213 36.95 83.40 8.99
C SER A 213 37.17 81.92 8.62
N THR A 214 37.35 81.01 9.59
CA THR A 214 37.75 79.62 9.34
C THR A 214 36.76 78.59 9.89
N THR A 215 35.75 79.01 10.66
CA THR A 215 34.76 78.09 11.28
C THR A 215 33.93 77.33 10.25
N GLU A 216 33.71 77.91 9.06
CA GLU A 216 32.94 77.31 7.96
C GLU A 216 33.79 76.42 7.01
N LEU A 217 35.11 76.35 7.20
CA LEU A 217 35.99 75.55 6.35
C LEU A 217 35.99 74.08 6.78
N PHE A 218 35.92 73.18 5.80
CA PHE A 218 36.13 71.76 6.05
C PHE A 218 37.59 71.47 6.38
N VAL A 219 37.80 70.79 7.51
CA VAL A 219 39.06 70.16 7.89
C VAL A 219 39.00 68.70 7.46
N THR A 220 40.03 68.19 6.79
CA THR A 220 40.10 66.79 6.35
C THR A 220 41.07 65.96 7.21
N PRO A 221 40.66 65.48 8.40
CA PRO A 221 41.52 64.62 9.20
C PRO A 221 41.69 63.24 8.56
N SER A 222 42.83 62.61 8.81
CA SER A 222 43.07 61.21 8.44
C SER A 222 43.75 60.48 9.59
N LEU A 223 43.39 59.21 9.75
CA LEU A 223 44.03 58.25 10.65
C LEU A 223 44.33 56.98 9.83
N GLN A 224 45.55 56.48 9.91
CA GLN A 224 45.89 55.12 9.46
C GLN A 224 46.50 54.40 10.65
N ALA A 225 46.19 53.13 10.86
CA ALA A 225 46.72 52.31 11.94
C ALA A 225 46.63 50.82 11.58
N ARG A 226 47.25 49.96 12.37
CA ARG A 226 46.94 48.52 12.39
C ARG A 226 46.54 48.12 13.80
N ILE A 227 45.38 47.49 13.95
CA ILE A 227 44.89 46.97 15.22
C ILE A 227 45.11 45.46 15.20
N ASP A 228 45.98 44.95 16.07
CA ASP A 228 46.33 43.52 16.16
C ASP A 228 46.78 42.92 14.82
N GLY A 229 47.42 43.76 13.99
CA GLY A 229 47.88 43.42 12.66
C GLY A 229 46.89 43.78 11.53
N SER A 230 45.62 44.03 11.82
CA SER A 230 44.55 44.35 10.86
C SER A 230 44.56 45.84 10.48
N PRO A 231 44.69 46.21 9.19
CA PRO A 231 44.72 47.61 8.76
C PRO A 231 43.40 48.36 9.04
N LEU A 232 43.53 49.59 9.56
CA LEU A 232 42.46 50.56 9.75
C LEU A 232 42.86 51.87 9.04
N SER A 233 41.97 52.39 8.19
CA SER A 233 42.09 53.70 7.56
C SER A 233 40.80 54.50 7.77
N ILE A 234 40.92 55.66 8.40
CA ILE A 234 39.82 56.60 8.60
C ILE A 234 40.17 57.91 7.88
N LYS A 235 39.30 58.36 6.98
CA LYS A 235 39.43 59.66 6.30
C LYS A 235 38.17 60.46 6.57
N GLY A 236 38.31 61.65 7.13
CA GLY A 236 37.19 62.51 7.45
C GLY A 236 37.21 63.82 6.69
N ARG A 237 36.06 64.49 6.65
CA ARG A 237 35.90 65.94 6.46
C ARG A 237 34.92 66.48 7.48
N THR A 238 35.26 67.54 8.19
CA THR A 238 34.44 68.05 9.30
C THR A 238 34.50 69.57 9.43
N LYS A 239 33.41 70.18 9.90
CA LYS A 239 33.31 71.58 10.36
C LYS A 239 33.13 71.62 11.89
N PRO A 240 34.20 71.41 12.67
CA PRO A 240 34.09 71.19 14.12
C PRO A 240 33.63 72.43 14.92
N PHE A 241 33.74 73.62 14.33
CA PHE A 241 33.41 74.90 14.98
C PHE A 241 32.31 75.70 14.26
N ALA A 242 31.71 75.15 13.19
CA ALA A 242 30.54 75.76 12.57
C ALA A 242 29.30 75.60 13.46
N GLU A 243 28.28 76.42 13.21
CA GLU A 243 26.99 76.34 13.91
C GLU A 243 26.26 75.03 13.55
N SER A 244 26.21 74.69 12.25
CA SER A 244 25.81 73.37 11.75
C SER A 244 27.05 72.47 11.71
N ARG A 245 27.21 71.60 12.70
CA ARG A 245 28.38 70.72 12.80
C ARG A 245 28.19 69.55 11.85
N GLU A 246 28.81 69.64 10.69
CA GLU A 246 28.80 68.61 9.65
C GLU A 246 30.09 67.80 9.70
N SER A 247 30.00 66.49 9.68
CA SER A 247 31.13 65.58 9.58
C SER A 247 30.81 64.40 8.67
N GLU A 248 31.74 64.04 7.80
CA GLU A 248 31.71 62.81 7.03
C GLU A 248 33.00 62.04 7.28
N VAL A 249 32.90 60.73 7.45
CA VAL A 249 33.99 59.85 7.86
C VAL A 249 33.91 58.57 7.05
N ALA A 250 34.88 58.33 6.18
CA ALA A 250 35.11 57.04 5.55
C ALA A 250 35.95 56.16 6.47
N VAL A 251 35.46 54.97 6.82
CA VAL A 251 36.09 54.00 7.73
C VAL A 251 36.32 52.71 6.95
N GLN A 252 37.59 52.36 6.77
CA GLN A 252 38.04 51.14 6.12
C GLN A 252 38.78 50.27 7.11
N LEU A 253 38.34 49.03 7.26
CA LEU A 253 38.91 48.02 8.14
C LEU A 253 39.07 46.74 7.34
N ASP A 254 40.22 46.08 7.45
CA ASP A 254 40.48 44.83 6.72
C ASP A 254 40.92 43.70 7.66
N GLY A 255 40.07 42.68 7.80
CA GLY A 255 40.39 41.42 8.44
C GLY A 255 40.57 41.50 9.96
N LEU A 256 39.71 42.22 10.68
CA LEU A 256 39.74 42.32 12.14
C LEU A 256 39.28 41.02 12.81
N ASP A 257 40.09 40.47 13.71
CA ASP A 257 39.84 39.19 14.39
C ASP A 257 38.73 39.32 15.47
N LEU A 258 37.52 38.86 15.15
CA LEU A 258 36.33 39.05 16.00
C LEU A 258 36.44 38.40 17.39
N PRO A 259 36.96 37.17 17.57
CA PRO A 259 37.16 36.57 18.90
C PRO A 259 37.92 37.45 19.88
N GLN A 260 38.88 38.27 19.42
CA GLN A 260 39.66 39.15 20.29
C GLN A 260 38.87 40.37 20.77
N ILE A 261 37.84 40.78 20.03
CA ILE A 261 37.08 42.01 20.30
C ILE A 261 35.70 41.71 20.87
N VAL A 262 35.16 40.51 20.67
CA VAL A 262 33.84 40.11 21.17
C VAL A 262 33.74 40.15 22.70
N SER A 263 34.87 40.03 23.42
CA SER A 263 34.95 40.19 24.87
C SER A 263 34.59 41.59 25.35
N TYR A 264 34.63 42.60 24.47
CA TYR A 264 34.23 43.98 24.74
C TYR A 264 32.73 44.24 24.49
N ALA A 265 31.95 43.21 24.16
CA ALA A 265 30.49 43.34 24.03
C ALA A 265 29.87 43.82 25.37
N PRO A 266 28.85 44.72 25.34
CA PRO A 266 28.23 45.27 26.55
C PRO A 266 27.61 44.21 27.47
N GLU A 267 27.15 43.09 26.90
CA GLU A 267 26.58 41.95 27.61
C GLU A 267 27.35 40.66 27.25
N SER A 268 27.43 39.72 28.21
CA SER A 268 28.04 38.42 27.93
C SER A 268 27.17 37.66 26.92
N LEU A 269 27.71 37.41 25.73
CA LEU A 269 26.99 36.63 24.72
C LEU A 269 26.67 35.22 25.25
N PRO A 270 25.49 34.66 24.92
CA PRO A 270 25.14 33.29 25.26
C PRO A 270 25.92 32.25 24.43
N VAL A 271 26.73 32.70 23.48
CA VAL A 271 27.53 31.90 22.54
C VAL A 271 29.01 32.26 22.64
N ALA A 272 29.87 31.39 22.13
CA ALA A 272 31.31 31.63 21.96
C ALA A 272 31.65 31.72 20.46
N VAL A 273 32.27 32.84 20.06
CA VAL A 273 32.77 33.04 18.69
C VAL A 273 34.20 32.49 18.62
N LYS A 274 34.41 31.42 17.83
CA LYS A 274 35.69 30.73 17.69
C LYS A 274 36.57 31.33 16.60
N SER A 275 35.97 31.75 15.50
CA SER A 275 36.63 32.46 14.42
C SER A 275 35.68 33.45 13.74
N GLY A 276 36.26 34.44 13.08
CA GLY A 276 35.54 35.40 12.23
C GLY A 276 36.41 36.61 11.94
N LYS A 277 36.55 37.00 10.67
CA LYS A 277 37.33 38.17 10.25
C LYS A 277 36.40 39.24 9.68
N LEU A 278 36.34 40.41 10.32
CA LEU A 278 35.52 41.53 9.91
C LEU A 278 36.30 42.51 9.02
N SER A 279 35.77 42.77 7.82
CA SER A 279 36.20 43.86 6.94
C SER A 279 35.04 44.83 6.70
N THR A 280 35.32 46.12 6.60
CA THR A 280 34.28 47.15 6.39
C THR A 280 34.77 48.25 5.46
N ASP A 281 33.87 48.79 4.64
CA ASP A 281 34.06 50.04 3.89
C ASP A 281 32.83 50.93 4.10
N LEU A 282 32.89 51.80 5.11
CA LEU A 282 31.73 52.54 5.62
C LEU A 282 31.90 54.05 5.43
N ASP A 283 30.90 54.71 4.88
CA ASP A 283 30.74 56.17 4.93
C ASP A 283 29.75 56.54 6.06
N VAL A 284 30.26 57.20 7.09
CA VAL A 284 29.48 57.71 8.22
C VAL A 284 29.34 59.22 8.07
N SER A 285 28.10 59.70 7.96
CA SER A 285 27.80 61.14 7.97
C SER A 285 27.07 61.51 9.26
N PHE A 286 27.49 62.64 9.84
CA PHE A 286 26.92 63.22 11.04
C PHE A 286 26.58 64.68 10.77
N SER A 287 25.38 65.09 11.16
CA SER A 287 24.98 66.50 11.15
C SER A 287 24.26 66.84 12.45
N LEU A 288 24.68 67.94 13.07
CA LEU A 288 23.97 68.54 14.21
C LEU A 288 23.50 69.94 13.81
N THR A 289 22.19 70.09 13.68
CA THR A 289 21.52 71.37 13.41
C THR A 289 20.55 71.64 14.55
N GLY A 290 20.80 72.66 15.36
CA GLY A 290 20.11 72.82 16.66
C GLY A 290 20.47 71.68 17.62
N ASP A 291 19.46 71.05 18.24
CA ASP A 291 19.62 69.96 19.22
C ASP A 291 19.31 68.56 18.65
N ALA A 292 19.11 68.42 17.33
CA ALA A 292 18.74 67.16 16.70
C ALA A 292 19.92 66.52 15.93
N PRO A 293 20.67 65.57 16.54
CA PRO A 293 21.73 64.85 15.84
C PRO A 293 21.15 63.85 14.83
N VAL A 294 21.71 63.83 13.62
CA VAL A 294 21.44 62.79 12.62
C VAL A 294 22.74 62.08 12.31
N VAL A 295 22.70 60.74 12.36
CA VAL A 295 23.79 59.86 11.95
C VAL A 295 23.27 59.02 10.79
N ARG A 296 23.96 59.03 9.66
CA ARG A 296 23.69 58.10 8.54
C ARG A 296 24.93 57.28 8.23
N ILE A 297 24.73 55.99 8.05
CA ILE A 297 25.79 55.02 7.70
C ILE A 297 25.40 54.35 6.39
N LYS A 298 26.35 54.27 5.45
CA LYS A 298 26.22 53.49 4.21
C LYS A 298 27.54 52.80 3.89
N GLY A 299 27.51 51.74 3.10
CA GLY A 299 28.71 50.97 2.73
C GLY A 299 28.57 49.48 3.00
N THR A 300 29.68 48.75 3.04
CA THR A 300 29.70 47.29 3.17
C THR A 300 30.35 46.82 4.45
N ALA A 301 29.86 45.69 4.96
CA ALA A 301 30.48 44.93 6.03
C ALA A 301 30.52 43.44 5.65
N ASP A 302 31.70 42.85 5.77
CA ASP A 302 32.00 41.48 5.38
C ASP A 302 32.58 40.73 6.58
N ILE A 303 32.06 39.54 6.86
CA ILE A 303 32.63 38.63 7.86
C ILE A 303 32.99 37.33 7.18
N ALA A 304 34.26 36.94 7.21
CA ALA A 304 34.76 35.66 6.68
C ALA A 304 35.03 34.65 7.81
N ASP A 305 34.92 33.36 7.49
CA ASP A 305 35.27 32.23 8.36
C ASP A 305 34.56 32.24 9.73
N ILE A 306 33.22 32.35 9.73
CA ILE A 306 32.40 32.41 10.95
C ILE A 306 32.30 31.01 11.57
N ASP A 307 32.67 30.88 12.84
CA ASP A 307 32.44 29.68 13.65
C ASP A 307 31.93 30.07 15.04
N VAL A 308 30.73 29.61 15.38
CA VAL A 308 30.03 29.93 16.62
C VAL A 308 29.59 28.65 17.31
N THR A 309 30.00 28.51 18.58
CA THR A 309 29.64 27.41 19.46
C THR A 309 28.82 27.91 20.65
N ASP A 310 28.22 26.99 21.41
CA ASP A 310 27.74 27.32 22.74
C ASP A 310 28.92 27.48 23.73
N LYS A 311 28.62 27.81 24.99
CA LYS A 311 29.63 27.94 26.06
C LYS A 311 30.29 26.61 26.44
N GLN A 312 29.70 25.48 26.05
CA GLN A 312 30.21 24.13 26.25
C GLN A 312 31.03 23.62 25.03
N ASN A 313 31.29 24.49 24.05
CA ASN A 313 31.96 24.18 22.77
C ASN A 313 31.17 23.25 21.84
N ALA A 314 29.85 23.11 22.00
CA ALA A 314 29.04 22.43 21.01
C ALA A 314 28.79 23.34 19.80
N PRO A 315 28.95 22.84 18.55
CA PRO A 315 28.75 23.66 17.36
C PRO A 315 27.30 24.12 17.22
N LEU A 316 27.09 25.40 16.91
CA LEU A 316 25.75 25.98 16.69
C LEU A 316 25.59 26.46 15.26
N PHE A 317 26.53 27.28 14.79
CA PHE A 317 26.46 27.97 13.51
C PHE A 317 27.87 28.20 12.96
N ALA A 318 28.11 27.83 11.70
CA ALA A 318 29.30 28.22 10.96
C ALA A 318 28.90 28.75 9.58
N ALA A 319 29.73 29.58 8.96
CA ALA A 319 29.54 30.03 7.58
C ALA A 319 30.86 30.47 6.95
N GLN A 320 30.99 30.30 5.64
CA GLN A 320 32.16 30.76 4.90
C GLN A 320 32.26 32.29 4.89
N SER A 321 31.14 32.96 4.62
CA SER A 321 31.10 34.43 4.63
C SER A 321 29.69 34.99 4.82
N LEU A 322 29.61 36.17 5.44
CA LEU A 322 28.44 37.04 5.52
C LEU A 322 28.79 38.40 4.91
N HIS A 323 28.09 38.81 3.86
CA HIS A 323 28.18 40.13 3.24
C HIS A 323 26.91 40.93 3.54
N VAL A 324 27.06 42.19 3.95
CA VAL A 324 25.96 43.13 4.16
C VAL A 324 26.28 44.44 3.46
N ASN A 325 25.36 44.91 2.62
CA ASN A 325 25.45 46.20 1.94
C ASN A 325 24.34 47.14 2.43
N ALA A 326 24.75 48.18 3.16
CA ALA A 326 23.87 49.19 3.72
C ALA A 326 23.77 50.40 2.80
N VAL A 327 22.54 50.73 2.39
CA VAL A 327 22.24 51.92 1.58
C VAL A 327 22.04 53.14 2.46
N ASN A 328 21.29 52.98 3.57
CA ASN A 328 21.06 54.02 4.55
C ASN A 328 20.68 53.44 5.91
N LEU A 329 21.53 53.59 6.92
CA LEU A 329 21.21 53.28 8.32
C LEU A 329 21.15 54.59 9.11
N GLU A 330 19.98 54.91 9.66
CA GLU A 330 19.76 56.03 10.59
C GLU A 330 19.35 55.47 11.97
N PRO A 331 20.31 54.95 12.76
CA PRO A 331 19.99 54.24 14.02
C PRO A 331 19.28 55.12 15.05
N LEU A 332 19.51 56.44 15.03
CA LEU A 332 18.82 57.41 15.89
C LEU A 332 17.35 57.64 15.51
N ARG A 333 16.91 57.17 14.33
CA ARG A 333 15.56 57.34 13.79
C ARG A 333 14.86 56.01 13.48
N ASN A 334 15.44 54.87 13.85
CA ASN A 334 14.93 53.53 13.56
C ASN A 334 14.75 53.23 12.05
N VAL A 335 15.59 53.80 11.18
CA VAL A 335 15.55 53.54 9.72
C VAL A 335 16.74 52.69 9.30
N TYR A 336 16.50 51.55 8.66
CA TYR A 336 17.51 50.60 8.21
C TYR A 336 17.18 50.13 6.79
N GLN A 337 17.94 50.62 5.80
CA GLN A 337 17.77 50.28 4.40
C GLN A 337 19.01 49.56 3.88
N LEU A 338 18.83 48.30 3.50
CA LEU A 338 19.88 47.39 3.04
C LEU A 338 19.60 46.98 1.58
N SER A 339 20.62 47.00 0.72
CA SER A 339 20.49 46.52 -0.66
C SER A 339 20.71 45.02 -0.75
N GLU A 340 21.61 44.46 0.06
CA GLU A 340 21.97 43.05 -0.01
C GLU A 340 22.39 42.50 1.37
N ILE A 341 21.94 41.28 1.66
CA ILE A 341 22.49 40.42 2.70
C ILE A 341 22.77 39.07 2.07
N LYS A 342 24.03 38.63 2.06
CA LYS A 342 24.42 37.35 1.47
C LYS A 342 25.17 36.49 2.47
N LEU A 343 24.68 35.26 2.68
CA LEU A 343 25.28 34.27 3.57
C LEU A 343 25.70 33.03 2.78
N SER A 344 27.00 32.73 2.74
CA SER A 344 27.56 31.64 1.93
C SER A 344 27.97 30.45 2.79
N GLN A 345 27.53 29.26 2.37
CA GLN A 345 27.76 27.96 3.00
C GLN A 345 27.49 27.94 4.51
N PRO A 346 26.31 28.40 5.00
CA PRO A 346 26.00 28.27 6.41
C PRO A 346 25.79 26.80 6.80
N ASP A 347 26.36 26.37 7.93
CA ASP A 347 26.11 25.08 8.58
C ASP A 347 25.44 25.33 9.94
N VAL A 348 24.19 24.88 10.06
CA VAL A 348 23.36 25.05 11.27
C VAL A 348 23.13 23.71 11.94
N LYS A 349 23.44 23.62 13.25
CA LYS A 349 23.12 22.45 14.07
C LYS A 349 21.88 22.75 14.91
N LEU A 350 20.74 22.19 14.51
CA LEU A 350 19.48 22.29 15.23
C LEU A 350 19.23 21.00 16.01
N SER A 351 18.91 21.11 17.29
CA SER A 351 18.51 19.94 18.09
C SER A 351 17.31 20.24 18.96
N ARG A 352 16.34 19.32 19.00
CA ARG A 352 15.19 19.34 19.91
C ARG A 352 15.34 18.22 20.94
N ASP A 353 15.29 18.56 22.22
CA ASP A 353 15.43 17.58 23.30
C ASP A 353 14.10 16.92 23.69
N LYS A 354 14.15 16.02 24.68
CA LYS A 354 12.98 15.29 25.20
C LYS A 354 11.91 16.18 25.84
N THR A 355 12.23 17.41 26.23
CA THR A 355 11.24 18.36 26.77
C THR A 355 10.62 19.22 25.66
N GLY A 356 11.05 19.02 24.41
CA GLY A 356 10.63 19.80 23.25
C GLY A 356 11.38 21.12 23.07
N ALA A 357 12.40 21.41 23.90
CA ALA A 357 13.17 22.64 23.82
C ALA A 357 14.26 22.54 22.73
N PHE A 358 14.37 23.59 21.91
CA PHE A 358 15.45 23.71 20.92
C PHE A 358 16.74 24.23 21.57
N ASN A 359 17.90 23.82 21.06
CA ASN A 359 19.21 24.32 21.53
C ASN A 359 19.32 25.86 21.43
N PHE A 360 18.81 26.48 20.36
CA PHE A 360 18.81 27.94 20.23
C PHE A 360 17.89 28.66 21.23
N GLN A 361 16.80 28.02 21.67
CA GLN A 361 15.90 28.58 22.69
C GLN A 361 16.57 28.63 24.07
N LYS A 362 17.57 27.78 24.32
CA LYS A 362 18.36 27.81 25.56
C LYS A 362 19.31 29.00 25.62
N LEU A 363 19.54 29.69 24.49
CA LEU A 363 20.41 30.86 24.41
C LEU A 363 19.72 32.16 24.87
N SER A 364 18.38 32.22 24.87
CA SER A 364 17.63 33.46 25.18
C SER A 364 17.54 33.81 26.68
N GLY A 365 18.22 33.08 27.57
CA GLY A 365 18.16 33.31 29.02
C GLY A 365 16.77 33.02 29.64
N PRO A 366 16.67 32.90 30.98
CA PRO A 366 15.36 32.87 31.63
C PRO A 366 14.63 34.20 31.38
N PRO A 367 13.29 34.21 31.18
CA PRO A 367 12.54 35.46 31.17
C PRO A 367 12.85 36.20 32.47
N ALA A 368 13.15 37.50 32.36
CA ALA A 368 13.42 38.33 33.53
C ALA A 368 12.23 38.24 34.51
N ASN A 369 12.41 37.47 35.58
CA ASN A 369 11.46 37.47 36.69
C ASN A 369 11.51 38.86 37.33
N ASN A 370 10.39 39.57 37.19
CA ASN A 370 10.11 40.93 37.63
C ASN A 370 10.86 42.04 36.87
N PRO A 371 10.14 42.82 36.04
CA PRO A 371 10.54 44.20 35.81
C PRO A 371 10.65 44.87 37.19
N PRO A 372 11.72 45.62 37.50
CA PRO A 372 11.64 46.60 38.57
C PRO A 372 10.42 47.46 38.29
N ALA A 373 9.57 47.66 39.29
CA ALA A 373 8.51 48.66 39.24
C ALA A 373 9.19 50.04 39.15
N ALA A 374 9.65 50.40 37.96
CA ALA A 374 10.09 51.73 37.59
C ALA A 374 8.83 52.49 37.17
N GLU A 375 8.58 53.55 37.92
CA GLU A 375 7.49 54.49 37.75
C GLU A 375 7.24 54.82 36.28
N THR A 376 5.96 54.77 35.92
CA THR A 376 5.39 55.10 34.61
C THR A 376 5.70 56.55 34.24
N LYS A 377 6.90 56.81 33.71
CA LYS A 377 7.09 57.92 32.77
C LYS A 377 6.39 57.52 31.48
N ALA A 378 5.46 58.37 31.04
CA ALA A 378 4.73 58.22 29.79
C ALA A 378 5.69 57.78 28.68
N ALA A 379 5.44 56.58 28.15
CA ALA A 379 6.19 56.04 27.03
C ALA A 379 6.11 57.06 25.89
N ALA A 380 7.24 57.69 25.57
CA ALA A 380 7.37 58.41 24.32
C ALA A 380 7.00 57.41 23.21
N GLU A 381 6.12 57.80 22.28
CA GLU A 381 5.77 57.00 21.11
C GLU A 381 7.06 56.69 20.35
N THR A 382 7.61 55.49 20.55
CA THR A 382 8.77 55.00 19.82
C THR A 382 8.36 54.81 18.37
N GLN A 383 9.00 55.53 17.45
CA GLN A 383 8.76 55.40 16.01
C GLN A 383 8.92 53.93 15.58
N PRO A 384 8.02 53.40 14.73
CA PRO A 384 8.08 52.03 14.26
C PRO A 384 9.38 51.80 13.48
N LEU A 385 9.93 50.58 13.59
CA LEU A 385 11.13 50.17 12.86
C LEU A 385 10.84 50.18 11.34
N ASP A 386 11.52 51.05 10.60
CA ASP A 386 11.54 51.04 9.13
C ASP A 386 12.74 50.23 8.65
N LEU A 387 12.55 48.92 8.52
CA LEU A 387 13.55 47.99 7.99
C LEU A 387 13.14 47.58 6.57
N SER A 388 14.03 47.82 5.60
CA SER A 388 13.86 47.36 4.23
C SER A 388 15.14 46.69 3.72
N ILE A 389 14.97 45.55 3.05
CA ILE A 389 16.06 44.74 2.52
C ILE A 389 15.69 44.35 1.08
N ARG A 390 16.46 44.83 0.10
CA ARG A 390 16.15 44.59 -1.31
C ARG A 390 16.42 43.15 -1.74
N HIS A 391 17.51 42.54 -1.30
CA HIS A 391 17.88 41.17 -1.63
C HIS A 391 18.53 40.46 -0.44
N ILE A 392 18.05 39.27 -0.11
CA ILE A 392 18.68 38.35 0.84
C ILE A 392 18.97 37.06 0.09
N ALA A 393 20.20 36.57 0.18
CA ALA A 393 20.62 35.30 -0.41
C ALA A 393 21.31 34.40 0.62
N ILE A 394 20.92 33.13 0.65
CA ILE A 394 21.65 32.05 1.29
C ILE A 394 22.09 31.10 0.19
N ASP A 395 23.39 30.85 0.07
CA ASP A 395 23.95 29.98 -0.96
C ASP A 395 24.56 28.73 -0.32
N GLN A 396 24.21 27.54 -0.85
CA GLN A 396 24.81 26.25 -0.50
C GLN A 396 24.81 25.92 1.01
N GLY A 397 23.72 26.25 1.71
CA GLY A 397 23.58 25.99 3.13
C GLY A 397 23.36 24.52 3.50
N GLN A 398 23.62 24.19 4.76
CA GLN A 398 23.37 22.89 5.38
C GLN A 398 22.70 23.07 6.73
N VAL A 399 21.70 22.23 7.00
CA VAL A 399 21.03 22.19 8.31
C VAL A 399 21.00 20.75 8.76
N ALA A 400 21.59 20.44 9.90
CA ALA A 400 21.45 19.15 10.55
C ALA A 400 20.44 19.28 11.68
N PHE A 401 19.34 18.54 11.62
CA PHE A 401 18.30 18.51 12.62
C PHE A 401 18.28 17.18 13.37
N ASN A 402 18.54 17.23 14.67
CA ASN A 402 18.47 16.07 15.55
C ASN A 402 17.29 16.22 16.52
N ASP A 403 16.27 15.38 16.36
CA ASP A 403 15.05 15.43 17.13
C ASP A 403 14.95 14.24 18.09
N SER A 404 15.06 14.52 19.39
CA SER A 404 14.97 13.53 20.46
C SER A 404 13.63 13.58 21.20
N LEU A 405 12.60 14.23 20.63
CA LEU A 405 11.27 14.29 21.26
C LEU A 405 10.59 12.91 21.31
N MET A 406 10.69 12.15 20.22
CA MET A 406 10.09 10.82 20.12
C MET A 406 10.94 9.76 20.83
N ALA A 407 10.35 8.61 21.16
CA ALA A 407 11.06 7.50 21.83
C ALA A 407 12.28 7.01 21.03
N GLN A 408 12.18 7.02 19.69
CA GLN A 408 13.33 6.87 18.80
C GLN A 408 13.71 8.25 18.24
N PRO A 409 14.97 8.67 18.35
CA PRO A 409 15.40 9.95 17.80
C PRO A 409 15.34 9.93 16.27
N ALA A 410 14.94 11.06 15.67
CA ALA A 410 14.96 11.27 14.23
C ALA A 410 16.11 12.22 13.86
N GLN A 411 16.89 11.85 12.84
CA GLN A 411 17.92 12.71 12.26
C GLN A 411 17.50 13.05 10.84
N LEU A 412 17.38 14.34 10.58
CA LEU A 412 16.98 14.89 9.29
C LEU A 412 17.97 15.97 8.89
N GLY A 413 18.18 16.16 7.59
CA GLY A 413 19.16 17.11 7.11
C GLY A 413 18.75 17.78 5.81
N LEU A 414 19.05 19.08 5.72
CA LEU A 414 18.96 19.87 4.51
C LEU A 414 20.37 20.06 3.95
N LYS A 415 20.54 19.87 2.65
CA LYS A 415 21.80 20.05 1.90
C LYS A 415 21.56 21.00 0.73
N ALA A 416 22.59 21.74 0.34
CA ALA A 416 22.52 22.73 -0.74
C ALA A 416 21.27 23.62 -0.60
N LEU A 417 21.06 24.16 0.60
CA LEU A 417 19.98 25.08 0.91
C LEU A 417 20.28 26.42 0.23
N ASP A 418 19.53 26.71 -0.83
CA ASP A 418 19.55 27.99 -1.52
C ASP A 418 18.25 28.74 -1.21
N VAL A 419 18.36 29.97 -0.68
CA VAL A 419 17.21 30.82 -0.34
C VAL A 419 17.42 32.21 -0.91
N THR A 420 16.42 32.74 -1.61
CA THR A 420 16.35 34.17 -1.97
C THR A 420 15.12 34.80 -1.35
N LEU A 421 15.25 36.03 -0.84
CA LEU A 421 14.15 36.87 -0.37
C LEU A 421 14.34 38.29 -0.91
N ASP A 422 13.42 38.72 -1.76
CA ASP A 422 13.47 40.02 -2.45
C ASP A 422 12.42 40.97 -1.89
N ASP A 423 12.78 42.26 -1.82
CA ASP A 423 11.90 43.38 -1.45
C ASP A 423 11.24 43.24 -0.05
N PHE A 424 11.95 42.72 0.95
CA PHE A 424 11.47 42.64 2.32
C PHE A 424 11.31 44.04 2.94
N SER A 425 10.16 44.30 3.58
CA SER A 425 9.94 45.55 4.32
C SER A 425 8.97 45.36 5.49
N THR A 426 9.26 46.02 6.62
CA THR A 426 8.37 46.05 7.79
C THR A 426 7.16 46.97 7.62
N LEU A 427 7.30 48.03 6.81
CA LEU A 427 6.26 49.05 6.57
C LEU A 427 5.70 49.03 5.14
N GLY A 428 6.38 48.33 4.21
CA GLY A 428 6.03 48.27 2.79
C GLY A 428 4.74 47.49 2.50
N LYS A 429 4.03 47.93 1.47
CA LYS A 429 2.84 47.25 0.92
C LYS A 429 3.14 46.14 -0.11
N PRO A 430 4.17 46.25 -0.98
CA PRO A 430 4.50 45.17 -1.90
C PRO A 430 4.88 43.88 -1.15
N PRO A 431 4.49 42.69 -1.65
CA PRO A 431 4.85 41.42 -1.02
C PRO A 431 6.33 41.13 -1.24
N ALA A 432 7.00 40.74 -0.15
CA ALA A 432 8.34 40.22 -0.18
C ALA A 432 8.30 38.83 -0.81
N ARG A 433 9.08 38.61 -1.88
CA ARG A 433 9.06 37.35 -2.63
C ARG A 433 10.17 36.44 -2.16
N TYR A 434 9.88 35.17 -1.93
CA TYR A 434 10.89 34.20 -1.54
C TYR A 434 10.92 32.99 -2.46
N VAL A 435 12.11 32.41 -2.62
CA VAL A 435 12.34 31.11 -3.24
C VAL A 435 13.31 30.34 -2.36
N LEU A 436 12.95 29.10 -2.03
CA LEU A 436 13.75 28.16 -1.27
C LEU A 436 13.89 26.89 -2.10
N LYS A 437 15.11 26.34 -2.18
CA LYS A 437 15.41 25.04 -2.77
C LYS A 437 16.42 24.32 -1.89
N THR A 438 16.21 23.03 -1.67
CA THR A 438 17.14 22.20 -0.91
C THR A 438 16.99 20.72 -1.25
N ALA A 439 18.09 19.98 -1.15
CA ALA A 439 18.10 18.52 -1.19
C ALA A 439 18.02 17.97 0.24
N LEU A 440 17.32 16.84 0.41
CA LEU A 440 17.22 16.18 1.71
C LEU A 440 18.35 15.16 1.86
N ASP A 441 18.85 14.99 3.08
CA ASP A 441 20.01 14.15 3.40
C ASP A 441 19.85 12.66 3.04
N HIS A 442 18.61 12.15 3.10
CA HIS A 442 18.25 10.77 2.76
C HIS A 442 17.73 10.61 1.31
N GLY A 443 17.75 11.67 0.49
CA GLY A 443 17.21 11.70 -0.87
C GLY A 443 15.91 12.48 -0.99
N GLY A 444 15.57 12.89 -2.22
CA GLY A 444 14.44 13.79 -2.49
C GLY A 444 14.83 15.28 -2.42
N THR A 445 13.90 16.15 -2.84
CA THR A 445 14.09 17.60 -2.85
C THR A 445 12.87 18.34 -2.32
N LEU A 446 13.12 19.51 -1.74
CA LEU A 446 12.11 20.44 -1.26
C LEU A 446 12.33 21.79 -1.93
N ALA A 447 11.27 22.35 -2.49
CA ALA A 447 11.23 23.71 -2.99
C ALA A 447 9.99 24.42 -2.44
N ALA A 448 10.15 25.68 -2.07
CA ALA A 448 9.05 26.55 -1.69
C ALA A 448 9.22 27.91 -2.37
N SER A 449 8.14 28.50 -2.87
CA SER A 449 8.19 29.85 -3.44
C SER A 449 6.91 30.59 -3.16
N GLY A 450 6.98 31.88 -2.89
CA GLY A 450 5.79 32.61 -2.49
C GLY A 450 6.02 34.09 -2.28
N GLY A 451 5.00 34.74 -1.74
CA GLY A 451 5.05 36.15 -1.36
C GLY A 451 4.35 36.36 -0.04
N PHE A 452 4.83 37.28 0.79
CA PHE A 452 4.17 37.65 2.04
C PHE A 452 4.24 39.14 2.31
N THR A 453 3.27 39.67 3.05
CA THR A 453 3.33 41.04 3.59
C THR A 453 3.24 41.03 5.10
N LEU A 454 4.19 41.70 5.77
CA LEU A 454 4.14 41.85 7.23
C LEU A 454 2.94 42.73 7.68
N PRO A 455 2.64 43.86 7.02
CA PRO A 455 1.47 44.67 7.39
C PRO A 455 0.12 44.02 7.06
N GLY A 456 0.02 43.28 5.95
CA GLY A 456 -1.22 42.59 5.55
C GLY A 456 -1.47 41.28 6.29
N LYS A 457 -0.43 40.71 6.91
CA LYS A 457 -0.49 39.46 7.68
C LYS A 457 -0.97 38.26 6.87
N ASP A 458 -0.57 38.24 5.61
CA ASP A 458 -0.93 37.23 4.62
C ASP A 458 0.32 36.71 3.89
N ALA A 459 0.28 35.43 3.51
CA ALA A 459 1.30 34.80 2.67
C ALA A 459 0.70 33.77 1.73
N ASP A 460 1.17 33.79 0.49
CA ASP A 460 1.00 32.70 -0.47
C ASP A 460 2.29 31.88 -0.54
N ALA A 461 2.15 30.57 -0.65
CA ALA A 461 3.27 29.65 -0.79
C ALA A 461 2.92 28.53 -1.77
N LYS A 462 3.81 28.23 -2.72
CA LYS A 462 3.79 27.00 -3.49
C LYS A 462 4.88 26.08 -2.96
N LEU A 463 4.47 24.95 -2.38
CA LEU A 463 5.34 23.92 -1.87
C LEU A 463 5.47 22.78 -2.89
N THR A 464 6.69 22.39 -3.23
CA THR A 464 6.97 21.22 -4.06
C THR A 464 7.95 20.32 -3.32
N LEU A 465 7.49 19.12 -2.99
CA LEU A 465 8.26 18.05 -2.39
C LEU A 465 8.37 16.92 -3.42
N ALA A 466 9.58 16.48 -3.72
CA ALA A 466 9.81 15.39 -4.67
C ALA A 466 10.54 14.25 -3.98
N ASP A 467 9.98 13.04 -4.09
CA ASP A 467 10.58 11.77 -3.67
C ASP A 467 11.11 11.75 -2.22
N LEU A 468 10.40 12.36 -1.26
CA LEU A 468 10.75 12.30 0.18
C LEU A 468 10.68 10.85 0.68
N PRO A 469 11.80 10.23 1.08
CA PRO A 469 11.80 8.87 1.61
C PRO A 469 11.07 8.83 2.95
N LEU A 470 10.16 7.87 3.11
CA LEU A 470 9.38 7.69 4.32
C LEU A 470 10.09 6.94 5.46
N PRO A 471 11.04 6.00 5.24
CA PRO A 471 11.68 5.27 6.34
C PRO A 471 12.34 6.16 7.43
N PRO A 472 13.04 7.27 7.11
CA PRO A 472 13.56 8.20 8.13
C PRO A 472 12.48 8.87 8.99
N LEU A 473 11.23 8.90 8.52
CA LEU A 473 10.10 9.50 9.23
C LEU A 473 9.35 8.51 10.12
N GLN A 474 9.80 7.25 10.21
CA GLN A 474 9.18 6.22 11.06
C GLN A 474 8.89 6.70 12.50
N PRO A 475 9.80 7.42 13.20
CA PRO A 475 9.53 7.87 14.56
C PRO A 475 8.30 8.78 14.71
N TYR A 476 7.92 9.51 13.64
CA TYR A 476 6.79 10.43 13.66
C TYR A 476 5.45 9.74 13.42
N VAL A 477 5.44 8.55 12.84
CA VAL A 477 4.22 7.78 12.53
C VAL A 477 4.03 6.54 13.41
N ALA A 478 5.03 6.20 14.22
CA ALA A 478 5.01 5.03 15.10
C ALA A 478 3.81 4.98 16.06
N ASN A 479 3.27 6.13 16.46
CA ASN A 479 2.10 6.20 17.34
C ASN A 479 0.76 5.97 16.60
N ALA A 480 0.73 6.12 15.28
CA ALA A 480 -0.48 5.93 14.47
C ALA A 480 -0.49 4.58 13.75
N LEU A 481 0.67 3.98 13.53
CA LEU A 481 0.85 2.79 12.69
C LEU A 481 1.69 1.74 13.42
N ALA A 482 1.11 0.57 13.70
CA ALA A 482 1.80 -0.59 14.28
C ALA A 482 2.61 -1.38 13.22
N ALA A 483 3.24 -0.68 12.28
CA ALA A 483 4.04 -1.26 11.21
C ALA A 483 5.28 -0.41 10.93
N ARG A 484 6.35 -1.10 10.50
CA ARG A 484 7.56 -0.48 9.99
C ARG A 484 7.41 -0.17 8.51
N ILE A 485 7.67 1.07 8.14
CA ILE A 485 7.84 1.50 6.75
C ILE A 485 9.21 1.02 6.28
N SER A 486 9.22 0.03 5.40
CA SER A 486 10.46 -0.53 4.83
C SER A 486 10.86 0.15 3.51
N ASP A 487 9.89 0.72 2.81
CA ASP A 487 10.06 1.40 1.52
C ASP A 487 8.90 2.39 1.33
N GLY A 488 9.12 3.41 0.50
CA GLY A 488 8.12 4.43 0.19
C GLY A 488 8.71 5.82 -0.02
N ALA A 489 8.24 6.53 -1.04
CA ALA A 489 8.59 7.92 -1.32
C ALA A 489 7.34 8.79 -1.51
N LEU A 490 7.30 9.96 -0.84
CA LEU A 490 6.20 10.92 -0.90
C LEU A 490 6.59 12.12 -1.77
N SER A 491 5.72 12.49 -2.70
CA SER A 491 5.82 13.75 -3.44
C SER A 491 4.55 14.57 -3.22
N ALA A 492 4.69 15.89 -3.19
CA ALA A 492 3.56 16.79 -3.01
C ALA A 492 3.78 18.10 -3.77
N ASN A 493 2.73 18.64 -4.37
CA ASN A 493 2.72 19.94 -5.02
C ASN A 493 1.49 20.70 -4.54
N LEU A 494 1.70 21.58 -3.55
CA LEU A 494 0.65 22.19 -2.75
C LEU A 494 0.75 23.72 -2.81
N PRO A 495 -0.23 24.42 -3.40
CA PRO A 495 -0.41 25.83 -3.16
C PRO A 495 -1.09 26.04 -1.79
N LEU A 496 -0.54 26.93 -0.98
CA LEU A 496 -0.96 27.26 0.36
C LEU A 496 -1.21 28.77 0.43
N HIS A 497 -2.26 29.16 1.15
CA HIS A 497 -2.53 30.53 1.57
C HIS A 497 -2.62 30.53 3.09
N VAL A 498 -1.85 31.41 3.74
CA VAL A 498 -1.78 31.54 5.19
C VAL A 498 -2.15 32.97 5.56
N ASP A 499 -3.15 33.12 6.42
CA ASP A 499 -3.58 34.40 6.98
C ASP A 499 -3.41 34.33 8.51
N TRP A 500 -2.54 35.19 9.06
CA TRP A 500 -2.30 35.33 10.49
C TRP A 500 -2.78 36.69 11.03
N SER A 501 -3.80 37.27 10.39
CA SER A 501 -4.47 38.49 10.87
C SER A 501 -5.13 38.30 12.24
N THR A 502 -5.50 37.06 12.56
CA THR A 502 -6.07 36.64 13.85
C THR A 502 -5.07 35.79 14.67
N PRO A 503 -5.28 35.60 15.99
CA PRO A 503 -4.38 34.80 16.83
C PRO A 503 -4.22 33.34 16.40
N GLU A 504 -5.25 32.78 15.75
CA GLU A 504 -5.20 31.44 15.15
C GLU A 504 -5.03 31.59 13.63
N PRO A 505 -3.86 31.26 13.06
CA PRO A 505 -3.64 31.44 11.63
C PRO A 505 -4.56 30.51 10.83
N SER A 506 -5.24 31.06 9.83
CA SER A 506 -6.02 30.26 8.88
C SER A 506 -5.10 29.77 7.76
N ILE A 507 -5.17 28.46 7.47
CA ILE A 507 -4.36 27.82 6.44
C ILE A 507 -5.31 27.17 5.44
N GLN A 508 -5.19 27.59 4.18
CA GLN A 508 -5.94 27.03 3.06
C GLN A 508 -4.97 26.39 2.06
N VAL A 509 -5.21 25.13 1.71
CA VAL A 509 -4.53 24.44 0.61
C VAL A 509 -5.41 24.55 -0.62
N GLY A 510 -4.90 25.08 -1.72
CA GLY A 510 -5.58 25.15 -3.00
C GLY A 510 -5.52 23.83 -3.78
N ALA A 511 -5.77 23.90 -5.09
CA ALA A 511 -5.72 22.74 -5.97
C ALA A 511 -4.28 22.23 -6.13
N GLY A 512 -4.03 20.98 -5.74
CA GLY A 512 -2.70 20.39 -5.70
C GLY A 512 -2.75 18.87 -5.75
N ASP A 513 -1.59 18.24 -5.71
CA ASP A 513 -1.48 16.79 -5.77
C ASP A 513 -0.49 16.24 -4.75
N VAL A 514 -0.78 15.05 -4.23
CA VAL A 514 0.09 14.28 -3.35
C VAL A 514 0.19 12.89 -3.95
N SER A 515 1.41 12.39 -4.10
CA SER A 515 1.65 11.04 -4.59
C SER A 515 2.60 10.27 -3.69
N LEU A 516 2.40 8.97 -3.66
CA LEU A 516 3.15 8.01 -2.88
C LEU A 516 3.60 6.90 -3.81
N LYS A 517 4.88 6.55 -3.77
CA LYS A 517 5.48 5.52 -4.64
C LYS A 517 6.07 4.40 -3.79
N SER A 518 5.81 3.15 -4.21
CA SER A 518 6.44 1.93 -3.67
C SER A 518 6.35 1.77 -2.15
N LEU A 519 5.21 2.10 -1.54
CA LEU A 519 5.02 1.92 -0.10
C LEU A 519 5.03 0.42 0.26
N LYS A 520 5.88 0.04 1.22
CA LYS A 520 5.89 -1.31 1.81
C LYS A 520 5.84 -1.23 3.33
N LEU A 521 4.75 -1.72 3.89
CA LEU A 521 4.52 -1.81 5.32
C LEU A 521 4.82 -3.23 5.79
N VAL A 522 5.73 -3.35 6.75
CA VAL A 522 6.03 -4.60 7.44
C VAL A 522 5.40 -4.51 8.82
N PRO A 523 4.31 -5.24 9.09
CA PRO A 523 3.68 -5.27 10.40
C PRO A 523 4.69 -5.65 11.49
N THR A 524 4.51 -5.12 12.69
CA THR A 524 5.31 -5.52 13.87
C THR A 524 4.92 -6.91 14.40
N ALA A 525 3.69 -7.35 14.12
CA ALA A 525 3.20 -8.71 14.34
C ALA A 525 3.62 -9.65 13.20
N ASN A 526 3.47 -10.97 13.41
CA ASN A 526 3.80 -12.00 12.41
C ASN A 526 2.73 -12.11 11.30
N THR A 527 2.31 -10.97 10.74
CA THR A 527 1.32 -10.85 9.66
C THR A 527 2.01 -10.50 8.34
N ALA A 528 1.30 -10.69 7.23
CA ALA A 528 1.85 -10.48 5.90
C ALA A 528 2.10 -8.98 5.61
N PRO A 529 3.15 -8.63 4.86
CA PRO A 529 3.42 -7.25 4.49
C PRO A 529 2.34 -6.69 3.55
N VAL A 530 2.05 -5.40 3.69
CA VAL A 530 1.19 -4.67 2.75
C VAL A 530 2.08 -3.89 1.80
N ALA A 531 1.83 -4.02 0.49
CA ALA A 531 2.58 -3.30 -0.52
C ALA A 531 1.64 -2.49 -1.43
N LEU A 532 2.07 -1.32 -1.85
CA LEU A 532 1.35 -0.43 -2.74
C LEU A 532 2.32 0.16 -3.77
N ALA A 533 2.08 -0.11 -5.05
CA ALA A 533 2.97 0.35 -6.12
C ALA A 533 2.93 1.88 -6.27
N SER A 534 1.73 2.47 -6.29
CA SER A 534 1.57 3.92 -6.21
C SER A 534 0.19 4.33 -5.65
N ALA A 535 0.16 5.51 -5.03
CA ALA A 535 -1.06 6.24 -4.72
C ALA A 535 -0.96 7.68 -5.19
N GLN A 536 -2.07 8.26 -5.60
CA GLN A 536 -2.17 9.67 -5.93
C GLN A 536 -3.49 10.24 -5.41
N ALA A 537 -3.41 11.39 -4.73
CA ALA A 537 -4.54 12.18 -4.30
C ALA A 537 -4.50 13.54 -5.02
N LYS A 538 -5.58 13.88 -5.72
CA LYS A 538 -5.79 15.22 -6.29
C LYS A 538 -6.66 16.03 -5.35
N ILE A 539 -6.09 17.07 -4.77
CA ILE A 539 -6.73 17.95 -3.80
C ILE A 539 -7.39 19.10 -4.57
N THR A 540 -8.64 19.42 -4.21
CA THR A 540 -9.34 20.60 -4.73
C THR A 540 -9.17 21.78 -3.79
N LYS A 541 -9.47 21.56 -2.50
CA LYS A 541 -9.29 22.56 -1.43
C LYS A 541 -9.23 21.86 -0.07
N ILE A 542 -8.33 22.28 0.80
CA ILE A 542 -8.36 21.93 2.23
C ILE A 542 -8.38 23.23 3.03
N ASP A 543 -9.30 23.34 3.97
CA ASP A 543 -9.37 24.46 4.91
C ASP A 543 -9.14 23.92 6.32
N VAL A 544 -7.98 24.23 6.88
CA VAL A 544 -7.54 23.69 8.17
C VAL A 544 -8.35 24.31 9.31
N ALA A 545 -8.69 25.59 9.22
CA ALA A 545 -9.47 26.29 10.24
C ALA A 545 -10.93 25.80 10.24
N ALA A 546 -11.53 25.65 9.05
CA ALA A 546 -12.88 25.09 8.90
C ALA A 546 -12.94 23.56 9.08
N ARG A 547 -11.78 22.88 9.12
CA ARG A 547 -11.64 21.41 9.17
C ARG A 547 -12.41 20.72 8.05
N THR A 548 -12.25 21.24 6.83
CA THR A 548 -12.88 20.66 5.63
C THR A 548 -11.83 20.24 4.59
N ALA A 549 -12.05 19.10 3.94
CA ALA A 549 -11.17 18.60 2.89
C ALA A 549 -11.98 18.13 1.67
N ALA A 550 -11.72 18.73 0.51
CA ALA A 550 -12.32 18.36 -0.76
C ALA A 550 -11.24 17.85 -1.72
N LEU A 551 -11.41 16.60 -2.18
CA LEU A 551 -10.51 15.94 -3.13
C LEU A 551 -11.27 15.56 -4.40
N GLU A 552 -10.64 15.77 -5.54
CA GLU A 552 -11.15 15.33 -6.85
C GLU A 552 -11.05 13.80 -6.96
N SER A 553 -9.89 13.23 -6.62
CA SER A 553 -9.68 11.78 -6.72
C SER A 553 -8.62 11.25 -5.77
N VAL A 554 -8.77 9.97 -5.39
CA VAL A 554 -7.73 9.16 -4.74
C VAL A 554 -7.58 7.88 -5.54
N THR A 555 -6.43 7.67 -6.17
CA THR A 555 -6.14 6.49 -6.99
C THR A 555 -5.07 5.66 -6.32
N LEU A 556 -5.32 4.37 -6.15
CA LEU A 556 -4.40 3.36 -5.61
C LEU A 556 -4.10 2.34 -6.71
N ASN A 557 -2.85 2.13 -7.05
CA ASN A 557 -2.44 1.16 -8.08
C ASN A 557 -1.55 0.08 -7.46
N GLY A 558 -1.80 -1.17 -7.82
CA GLY A 558 -0.97 -2.29 -7.39
C GLY A 558 -0.95 -2.48 -5.87
N LEU A 559 -2.09 -2.31 -5.19
CA LEU A 559 -2.23 -2.67 -3.78
C LEU A 559 -2.20 -4.20 -3.67
N SER A 560 -1.35 -4.72 -2.79
CA SER A 560 -1.20 -6.15 -2.49
C SER A 560 -1.44 -6.37 -1.03
N VAL A 561 -2.44 -7.19 -0.71
CA VAL A 561 -2.87 -7.47 0.65
C VAL A 561 -3.07 -8.97 0.82
N ASP A 562 -2.51 -9.53 1.90
CA ASP A 562 -2.84 -10.87 2.39
C ASP A 562 -3.55 -10.69 3.74
N ALA A 563 -4.85 -10.98 3.74
CA ALA A 563 -5.76 -10.79 4.84
C ALA A 563 -6.20 -12.15 5.41
N LYS A 564 -6.14 -12.30 6.72
CA LYS A 564 -6.58 -13.52 7.40
C LYS A 564 -7.68 -13.21 8.39
N ARG A 565 -8.79 -13.94 8.25
CA ARG A 565 -9.84 -14.00 9.26
C ARG A 565 -9.51 -15.14 10.22
N LEU A 566 -9.13 -14.77 11.44
CA LEU A 566 -8.69 -15.68 12.49
C LEU A 566 -9.88 -16.49 13.06
N LYS A 567 -9.57 -17.54 13.83
CA LYS A 567 -10.57 -18.43 14.44
C LYS A 567 -11.58 -17.72 15.35
N ASP A 568 -11.21 -16.59 15.95
CA ASP A 568 -12.08 -15.76 16.78
C ASP A 568 -12.97 -14.80 15.96
N GLY A 569 -12.81 -14.80 14.63
CA GLY A 569 -13.52 -13.95 13.68
C GLY A 569 -12.89 -12.58 13.45
N SER A 570 -11.79 -12.24 14.13
CA SER A 570 -11.05 -11.00 13.90
C SER A 570 -10.24 -11.04 12.60
N ILE A 571 -9.92 -9.88 12.05
CA ILE A 571 -9.08 -9.72 10.85
C ILE A 571 -7.69 -9.29 11.28
N ASP A 572 -6.66 -10.03 10.86
CA ASP A 572 -5.27 -9.79 11.26
C ASP A 572 -4.73 -8.40 10.85
N LEU A 573 -5.15 -7.87 9.70
CA LEU A 573 -4.80 -6.52 9.24
C LEU A 573 -5.34 -5.42 10.16
N ALA A 574 -6.35 -5.69 11.00
CA ALA A 574 -6.79 -4.72 12.00
C ALA A 574 -5.68 -4.40 13.03
N ALA A 575 -4.70 -5.30 13.20
CA ALA A 575 -3.53 -5.07 14.06
C ALA A 575 -2.53 -4.05 13.48
N LEU A 576 -2.68 -3.61 12.22
CA LEU A 576 -1.86 -2.54 11.65
C LEU A 576 -2.22 -1.16 12.23
N ALA A 577 -3.43 -0.99 12.75
CA ALA A 577 -3.81 0.21 13.47
C ALA A 577 -2.99 0.29 14.78
N GLY A 578 -2.24 1.37 14.97
CA GLY A 578 -1.47 1.58 16.20
C GLY A 578 -2.38 1.69 17.43
N PRO A 579 -1.91 1.32 18.64
CA PRO A 579 -2.56 1.76 19.85
C PRO A 579 -2.56 3.29 19.84
N HIS A 580 -3.74 3.91 19.98
CA HIS A 580 -3.84 5.36 20.21
C HIS A 580 -3.28 5.67 21.61
N GLU A 581 -1.97 5.63 21.79
CA GLU A 581 -1.32 6.16 22.98
C GLU A 581 -1.42 7.68 22.93
N THR A 582 -2.01 8.25 23.98
CA THR A 582 -1.98 9.69 24.25
C THR A 582 -0.54 10.18 24.15
N ALA A 583 -0.30 11.20 23.31
CA ALA A 583 1.01 11.79 23.10
C ALA A 583 1.73 12.05 24.44
N PRO A 584 3.08 11.91 24.51
CA PRO A 584 3.82 12.17 25.73
C PRO A 584 3.49 13.57 26.26
N GLU A 585 3.04 13.63 27.51
CA GLU A 585 2.70 14.86 28.24
C GLU A 585 3.94 15.76 28.43
N ALA A 586 4.33 16.50 27.39
CA ALA A 586 5.29 17.58 27.51
C ALA A 586 4.53 18.88 27.79
N SER A 587 4.42 19.18 29.09
CA SER A 587 4.19 20.45 29.77
C SER A 587 3.43 21.59 29.04
N ALA A 588 2.29 21.97 29.63
CA ALA A 588 1.40 23.12 29.35
C ALA A 588 0.18 22.89 28.43
N THR A 589 0.12 21.83 27.63
CA THR A 589 -0.98 21.53 26.68
C THR A 589 -2.18 20.77 27.28
N HIS A 590 -2.06 20.16 28.45
CA HIS A 590 -3.20 19.58 29.18
C HIS A 590 -4.24 20.64 29.63
N LYS A 591 -3.86 21.93 29.67
CA LYS A 591 -4.82 23.04 29.84
C LYS A 591 -5.58 23.40 28.55
N VAL A 592 -5.04 23.02 27.39
CA VAL A 592 -5.65 23.19 26.05
C VAL A 592 -6.54 21.99 25.70
N GLU A 593 -6.28 20.79 26.20
CA GLU A 593 -7.21 19.64 26.07
C GLU A 593 -8.59 19.94 26.65
N LYS A 594 -8.68 20.78 27.68
CA LYS A 594 -9.95 21.26 28.25
C LYS A 594 -10.61 22.40 27.43
N ALA A 595 -9.88 23.03 26.52
CA ALA A 595 -10.41 24.00 25.54
C ALA A 595 -10.77 23.31 24.19
N ASN A 596 -10.11 22.20 23.87
CA ASN A 596 -10.24 21.44 22.62
C ASN A 596 -11.48 20.54 22.51
N ALA A 597 -12.42 20.63 23.46
CA ALA A 597 -13.76 20.09 23.31
C ALA A 597 -14.65 20.91 22.34
N ALA A 598 -14.14 21.96 21.68
CA ALA A 598 -14.96 22.95 20.95
C ALA A 598 -14.48 23.26 19.52
N GLY A 599 -14.11 22.25 18.73
CA GLY A 599 -13.98 22.40 17.27
C GLY A 599 -14.78 21.33 16.51
N PRO A 600 -15.37 21.64 15.35
CA PRO A 600 -16.14 20.66 14.57
C PRO A 600 -15.26 19.47 14.17
N ALA A 601 -15.84 18.28 14.01
CA ALA A 601 -15.14 17.15 13.42
C ALA A 601 -14.77 17.45 11.95
N TRP A 602 -13.68 16.86 11.45
CA TRP A 602 -13.30 17.00 10.05
C TRP A 602 -14.42 16.52 9.12
N ARG A 603 -14.78 17.34 8.13
CA ARG A 603 -15.70 16.99 7.05
C ARG A 603 -14.91 16.77 5.78
N TYR A 604 -15.18 15.68 5.06
CA TYR A 604 -14.47 15.39 3.82
C TYR A 604 -15.41 14.97 2.69
N GLN A 605 -15.02 15.31 1.46
CA GLN A 605 -15.65 14.86 0.24
C GLN A 605 -14.59 14.49 -0.78
N ILE A 606 -14.67 13.28 -1.31
CA ILE A 606 -13.78 12.73 -2.33
C ILE A 606 -14.66 12.33 -3.51
N ALA A 607 -14.51 13.00 -4.65
CA ALA A 607 -15.41 12.74 -5.79
C ALA A 607 -15.25 11.32 -6.34
N GLN A 608 -14.04 10.75 -6.30
CA GLN A 608 -13.77 9.36 -6.68
C GLN A 608 -12.61 8.73 -5.91
N ILE A 609 -12.77 7.50 -5.45
CA ILE A 609 -11.68 6.61 -5.01
C ILE A 609 -11.59 5.46 -6.01
N ALA A 610 -10.41 5.23 -6.59
CA ALA A 610 -10.17 4.16 -7.55
C ALA A 610 -9.04 3.24 -7.04
N LEU A 611 -9.26 1.93 -7.15
CA LEU A 611 -8.31 0.87 -6.87
C LEU A 611 -8.09 0.11 -8.18
N ASN A 612 -6.85 0.07 -8.67
CA ASN A 612 -6.50 -0.54 -9.96
C ASN A 612 -5.43 -1.62 -9.77
N ASP A 613 -5.44 -2.63 -10.65
CA ASP A 613 -4.43 -3.69 -10.75
C ASP A 613 -4.00 -4.27 -9.40
N SER A 614 -4.96 -4.41 -8.48
CA SER A 614 -4.69 -4.80 -7.11
C SER A 614 -4.89 -6.30 -6.91
N THR A 615 -4.28 -6.83 -5.85
CA THR A 615 -4.33 -8.24 -5.49
C THR A 615 -4.73 -8.38 -4.03
N ALA A 616 -5.64 -9.30 -3.76
CA ALA A 616 -6.07 -9.61 -2.40
C ALA A 616 -6.11 -11.13 -2.22
N ASP A 617 -5.23 -11.63 -1.36
CA ASP A 617 -5.31 -12.99 -0.84
C ASP A 617 -6.12 -12.96 0.46
N PHE A 618 -7.17 -13.76 0.54
CA PHE A 618 -8.02 -13.84 1.72
C PHE A 618 -8.07 -15.28 2.23
N THR A 619 -7.72 -15.48 3.50
CA THR A 619 -7.81 -16.77 4.17
C THR A 619 -8.79 -16.69 5.34
N ASP A 620 -9.87 -17.48 5.33
CA ASP A 620 -10.80 -17.63 6.45
C ASP A 620 -10.53 -18.92 7.23
N GLU A 621 -10.03 -18.78 8.46
CA GLU A 621 -9.72 -19.89 9.38
C GLU A 621 -10.85 -20.18 10.38
N THR A 622 -12.02 -19.54 10.26
CA THR A 622 -13.18 -19.81 11.15
C THR A 622 -13.82 -21.18 10.88
N THR A 623 -13.54 -21.79 9.74
CA THR A 623 -14.01 -23.12 9.36
C THR A 623 -12.94 -24.19 9.64
N PRO A 624 -13.31 -25.48 9.81
CA PRO A 624 -12.33 -26.55 10.07
C PRO A 624 -11.25 -26.71 8.99
N THR A 625 -11.60 -26.43 7.74
CA THR A 625 -10.69 -26.39 6.58
C THR A 625 -10.64 -24.97 6.05
N PRO A 626 -9.51 -24.25 6.13
CA PRO A 626 -9.46 -22.84 5.77
C PRO A 626 -9.90 -22.56 4.34
N VAL A 627 -10.72 -21.53 4.16
CA VAL A 627 -11.14 -21.04 2.84
C VAL A 627 -10.09 -20.08 2.34
N LYS A 628 -9.48 -20.37 1.18
CA LYS A 628 -8.48 -19.51 0.56
C LYS A 628 -9.02 -18.95 -0.74
N LEU A 629 -9.01 -17.64 -0.86
CA LEU A 629 -9.45 -16.91 -2.05
C LEU A 629 -8.29 -16.06 -2.55
N HIS A 630 -7.91 -16.27 -3.81
CA HIS A 630 -6.95 -15.41 -4.50
C HIS A 630 -7.72 -14.46 -5.43
N ILE A 631 -7.61 -13.16 -5.22
CA ILE A 631 -8.35 -12.16 -6.02
C ILE A 631 -7.34 -11.34 -6.80
N ALA A 632 -7.28 -11.55 -8.12
CA ALA A 632 -6.37 -10.84 -9.01
C ALA A 632 -6.80 -10.93 -10.49
N PRO A 633 -6.94 -9.80 -11.22
CA PRO A 633 -6.88 -8.42 -10.73
C PRO A 633 -8.15 -8.03 -9.97
N LEU A 634 -8.01 -7.12 -9.00
CA LEU A 634 -9.09 -6.42 -8.30
C LEU A 634 -9.12 -4.95 -8.75
N GLN A 635 -10.28 -4.51 -9.24
CA GLN A 635 -10.56 -3.14 -9.63
C GLN A 635 -11.81 -2.66 -8.92
N VAL A 636 -11.75 -1.52 -8.24
CA VAL A 636 -12.90 -0.93 -7.53
C VAL A 636 -12.90 0.58 -7.71
N SER A 637 -14.04 1.15 -8.06
CA SER A 637 -14.24 2.60 -8.13
C SER A 637 -15.44 2.97 -7.26
N VAL A 638 -15.22 3.85 -6.28
CA VAL A 638 -16.27 4.41 -5.42
C VAL A 638 -16.40 5.90 -5.69
N LYS A 639 -17.60 6.40 -5.99
CA LYS A 639 -17.84 7.83 -6.26
C LYS A 639 -18.59 8.48 -5.10
N GLN A 640 -18.33 9.78 -4.91
CA GLN A 640 -18.96 10.64 -3.90
C GLN A 640 -18.74 10.17 -2.45
N VAL A 641 -17.51 9.79 -2.12
CA VAL A 641 -17.15 9.37 -0.75
C VAL A 641 -17.14 10.58 0.18
N THR A 642 -17.82 10.48 1.31
CA THR A 642 -17.95 11.56 2.29
C THR A 642 -17.98 11.00 3.71
N ASP A 643 -17.73 11.85 4.70
CA ASP A 643 -17.86 11.51 6.12
C ASP A 643 -19.31 11.25 6.55
N ASP A 644 -20.29 11.73 5.77
CA ASP A 644 -21.70 11.41 5.95
C ASP A 644 -22.04 10.00 5.41
N LEU A 645 -21.84 9.00 6.26
CA LEU A 645 -22.03 7.58 5.96
C LEU A 645 -23.50 7.17 5.70
N THR A 646 -24.45 8.11 5.81
CA THR A 646 -25.87 7.89 5.48
C THR A 646 -26.16 8.09 3.99
N LYS A 647 -25.27 8.78 3.26
CA LYS A 647 -25.42 9.00 1.82
C LYS A 647 -25.00 7.77 1.02
N PRO A 648 -25.74 7.43 -0.07
CA PRO A 648 -25.38 6.31 -0.93
C PRO A 648 -24.11 6.62 -1.74
N LEU A 649 -23.15 5.70 -1.69
CA LEU A 649 -21.91 5.71 -2.47
C LEU A 649 -22.13 4.89 -3.73
N ALA A 650 -21.83 5.42 -4.91
CA ALA A 650 -21.88 4.63 -6.13
C ALA A 650 -20.61 3.78 -6.23
N VAL A 651 -20.76 2.46 -6.37
CA VAL A 651 -19.66 1.49 -6.39
C VAL A 651 -19.69 0.73 -7.71
N ASP A 652 -18.54 0.66 -8.37
CA ASP A 652 -18.26 -0.21 -9.50
C ASP A 652 -17.08 -1.10 -9.13
N GLY A 653 -17.15 -2.40 -9.41
CA GLY A 653 -16.14 -3.36 -9.03
C GLY A 653 -16.00 -4.45 -10.07
N ARG A 654 -14.76 -4.83 -10.36
CA ARG A 654 -14.44 -5.98 -11.21
C ARG A 654 -13.33 -6.78 -10.56
N LEU A 655 -13.55 -8.08 -10.42
CA LEU A 655 -12.55 -8.99 -9.87
C LEU A 655 -12.50 -10.33 -10.60
N THR A 656 -11.33 -10.97 -10.53
CA THR A 656 -11.16 -12.38 -10.92
C THR A 656 -10.76 -13.18 -9.69
N MET A 657 -11.46 -14.29 -9.44
CA MET A 657 -11.27 -15.12 -8.25
C MET A 657 -10.53 -16.42 -8.62
N ASN A 658 -9.58 -16.87 -7.81
CA ASN A 658 -8.81 -18.12 -7.98
C ASN A 658 -8.22 -18.32 -9.39
N GLY A 659 -7.86 -17.22 -10.07
CA GLY A 659 -7.34 -17.21 -11.44
C GLY A 659 -8.34 -17.61 -12.53
N LYS A 660 -9.62 -17.86 -12.18
CA LYS A 660 -10.68 -18.31 -13.08
C LYS A 660 -12.06 -17.82 -12.61
N GLY A 661 -12.81 -17.21 -13.52
CA GLY A 661 -14.14 -16.69 -13.23
C GLY A 661 -14.10 -15.22 -12.81
N THR A 662 -15.04 -14.45 -13.35
CA THR A 662 -15.08 -12.99 -13.21
C THR A 662 -16.34 -12.57 -12.49
N LEU A 663 -16.24 -11.57 -11.62
CA LEU A 663 -17.36 -10.90 -10.99
C LEU A 663 -17.25 -9.41 -11.30
N ALA A 664 -18.27 -8.86 -11.95
CA ALA A 664 -18.50 -7.43 -12.06
C ALA A 664 -19.72 -7.04 -11.23
N THR A 665 -19.62 -5.93 -10.52
CA THR A 665 -20.69 -5.39 -9.69
C THR A 665 -20.81 -3.89 -9.92
N ALA A 666 -22.02 -3.38 -10.11
CA ALA A 666 -22.27 -1.94 -10.22
C ALA A 666 -23.54 -1.55 -9.46
N GLY A 667 -23.49 -0.50 -8.64
CA GLY A 667 -24.66 -0.07 -7.89
C GLY A 667 -24.35 0.91 -6.76
N THR A 668 -25.12 0.82 -5.67
CA THR A 668 -24.99 1.73 -4.52
C THR A 668 -24.76 1.00 -3.21
N LEU A 669 -23.96 1.62 -2.34
CA LEU A 669 -23.61 1.18 -0.99
C LEU A 669 -23.87 2.33 -0.01
N THR A 670 -24.71 2.11 1.00
CA THR A 670 -24.84 2.98 2.16
C THR A 670 -24.24 2.27 3.37
N ILE A 671 -23.40 2.94 4.14
CA ILE A 671 -22.66 2.32 5.25
C ILE A 671 -23.48 2.35 6.55
N LYS A 672 -24.26 3.42 6.79
CA LYS A 672 -25.09 3.58 7.99
C LYS A 672 -26.55 3.97 7.65
N PRO A 673 -27.54 3.06 7.84
CA PRO A 673 -27.38 1.62 8.08
C PRO A 673 -26.78 0.92 6.84
N LEU A 674 -26.23 -0.29 7.01
CA LEU A 674 -25.60 -1.02 5.92
C LEU A 674 -26.69 -1.46 4.92
N SER A 675 -26.64 -0.90 3.72
CA SER A 675 -27.56 -1.23 2.62
C SER A 675 -26.78 -1.29 1.31
N LEU A 676 -27.05 -2.31 0.49
CA LEU A 676 -26.45 -2.49 -0.82
C LEU A 676 -27.55 -2.75 -1.86
N ALA A 677 -27.41 -2.15 -3.03
CA ALA A 677 -28.21 -2.46 -4.20
C ALA A 677 -27.26 -2.54 -5.41
N LEU A 678 -26.94 -3.75 -5.84
CA LEU A 678 -25.89 -4.02 -6.82
C LEU A 678 -26.45 -4.84 -7.99
N HIS A 679 -26.18 -4.42 -9.21
CA HIS A 679 -26.24 -5.30 -10.37
C HIS A 679 -25.01 -6.19 -10.35
N VAL A 680 -25.21 -7.50 -10.41
CA VAL A 680 -24.18 -8.55 -10.35
C VAL A 680 -24.09 -9.23 -11.70
N ASP A 681 -22.91 -9.23 -12.29
CA ASP A 681 -22.56 -10.01 -13.48
C ASP A 681 -21.38 -10.93 -13.15
N ALA A 682 -21.71 -12.16 -12.79
CA ALA A 682 -20.78 -13.22 -12.41
C ALA A 682 -20.72 -14.27 -13.52
N SER A 683 -19.52 -14.66 -13.92
CA SER A 683 -19.29 -15.69 -14.93
C SER A 683 -18.29 -16.72 -14.41
N GLN A 684 -18.71 -17.99 -14.37
CA GLN A 684 -17.88 -19.14 -13.99
C GLN A 684 -17.12 -18.98 -12.65
N LEU A 685 -17.73 -18.35 -11.65
CA LEU A 685 -17.15 -18.25 -10.31
C LEU A 685 -17.07 -19.64 -9.67
N ASP A 686 -15.92 -20.00 -9.11
CA ASP A 686 -15.73 -21.29 -8.44
C ASP A 686 -16.46 -21.32 -7.09
N ALA A 687 -17.66 -21.89 -7.09
CA ALA A 687 -18.46 -22.08 -5.89
C ALA A 687 -17.94 -23.21 -4.99
N SER A 688 -17.07 -24.10 -5.50
CA SER A 688 -16.47 -25.17 -4.70
C SER A 688 -15.47 -24.64 -3.66
N ALA A 689 -14.89 -23.46 -3.90
CA ALA A 689 -14.05 -22.75 -2.92
C ALA A 689 -14.79 -22.45 -1.60
N PHE A 690 -16.13 -22.41 -1.63
CA PHE A 690 -16.97 -22.12 -0.46
C PHE A 690 -17.52 -23.38 0.22
N GLU A 691 -17.13 -24.59 -0.23
CA GLU A 691 -17.56 -25.87 0.37
C GLU A 691 -17.36 -25.92 1.90
N PRO A 692 -16.26 -25.41 2.48
CA PRO A 692 -16.07 -25.46 3.94
C PRO A 692 -17.17 -24.78 4.77
N TYR A 693 -17.95 -23.85 4.19
CA TYR A 693 -19.04 -23.16 4.90
C TYR A 693 -20.31 -24.01 5.04
N PHE A 694 -20.55 -24.97 4.14
CA PHE A 694 -21.80 -25.75 4.11
C PHE A 694 -21.59 -27.27 4.02
N GLY A 695 -20.38 -27.71 3.69
CA GLY A 695 -20.04 -29.11 3.48
C GLY A 695 -20.23 -29.95 4.75
N SER A 696 -20.08 -29.40 5.94
CA SER A 696 -20.34 -30.13 7.20
C SER A 696 -21.80 -30.58 7.35
N SER A 697 -22.74 -29.92 6.67
CA SER A 697 -24.16 -30.28 6.64
C SER A 697 -24.48 -31.41 5.65
N LEU A 698 -23.51 -31.82 4.84
CA LEU A 698 -23.67 -32.82 3.77
C LEU A 698 -22.71 -34.01 3.96
N ASN A 699 -23.20 -35.23 3.74
CA ASN A 699 -22.36 -36.43 3.58
C ASN A 699 -21.77 -36.56 2.16
N ALA A 700 -21.69 -35.45 1.44
CA ALA A 700 -21.09 -35.34 0.11
C ALA A 700 -20.09 -34.18 0.10
N SER A 701 -19.02 -34.32 -0.68
CA SER A 701 -18.05 -33.26 -0.96
C SER A 701 -18.31 -32.67 -2.33
N LEU A 702 -18.25 -31.35 -2.43
CA LEU A 702 -18.38 -30.62 -3.69
C LEU A 702 -16.99 -30.42 -4.30
N SER A 703 -16.64 -31.22 -5.29
CA SER A 703 -15.30 -31.15 -5.91
C SER A 703 -15.17 -30.08 -7.00
N SER A 704 -16.29 -29.69 -7.61
CA SER A 704 -16.34 -28.63 -8.61
C SER A 704 -17.75 -28.06 -8.69
N ALA A 705 -17.87 -26.75 -8.88
CA ALA A 705 -19.11 -26.06 -9.20
C ALA A 705 -18.80 -24.66 -9.73
N LEU A 706 -19.29 -24.32 -10.92
CA LEU A 706 -19.10 -23.02 -11.53
C LEU A 706 -20.42 -22.24 -11.55
N LEU A 707 -20.45 -21.14 -10.82
CA LEU A 707 -21.59 -20.23 -10.69
C LEU A 707 -21.52 -19.14 -11.75
N THR A 708 -22.62 -18.97 -12.49
CA THR A 708 -22.86 -17.81 -13.37
C THR A 708 -24.15 -17.15 -12.92
N ALA A 709 -24.14 -15.84 -12.70
CA ALA A 709 -25.29 -15.09 -12.21
C ALA A 709 -25.34 -13.72 -12.90
N ASN A 710 -26.51 -13.32 -13.37
CA ASN A 710 -26.75 -11.99 -13.92
C ASN A 710 -28.06 -11.44 -13.33
N GLY A 711 -27.99 -10.40 -12.50
CA GLY A 711 -29.17 -9.91 -11.80
C GLY A 711 -28.91 -8.86 -10.72
N ASP A 712 -29.98 -8.33 -10.15
CA ASP A 712 -29.93 -7.31 -9.11
C ASP A 712 -29.97 -7.96 -7.72
N ALA A 713 -28.89 -7.79 -6.96
CA ALA A 713 -28.78 -8.18 -5.57
C ALA A 713 -29.06 -6.98 -4.66
N SER A 714 -29.81 -7.20 -3.59
CA SER A 714 -30.04 -6.19 -2.55
C SER A 714 -29.80 -6.76 -1.16
N TYR A 715 -29.31 -5.91 -0.29
CA TYR A 715 -29.12 -6.21 1.13
C TYR A 715 -29.48 -4.97 1.94
N SER A 716 -30.15 -5.15 3.07
CA SER A 716 -30.25 -4.13 4.10
C SER A 716 -30.31 -4.79 5.47
N GLY A 717 -29.57 -4.22 6.43
CA GLY A 717 -29.54 -4.75 7.78
C GLY A 717 -29.32 -3.67 8.83
N GLU A 718 -30.07 -3.78 9.92
CA GLU A 718 -29.90 -2.96 11.12
C GLU A 718 -30.07 -3.86 12.35
N GLY A 719 -29.00 -3.96 13.16
CA GLY A 719 -28.98 -4.85 14.33
C GLY A 719 -29.13 -6.33 13.97
N ARG A 720 -30.19 -6.98 14.47
CA ARG A 720 -30.51 -8.40 14.23
C ARG A 720 -31.45 -8.63 13.03
N THR A 721 -31.94 -7.56 12.41
CA THR A 721 -32.87 -7.64 11.27
C THR A 721 -32.06 -7.62 9.98
N LEU A 722 -32.19 -8.67 9.17
CA LEU A 722 -31.45 -8.84 7.91
C LEU A 722 -32.45 -9.08 6.79
N LYS A 723 -32.37 -8.27 5.73
CA LYS A 723 -33.13 -8.42 4.50
C LYS A 723 -32.16 -8.60 3.35
N ALA A 724 -32.34 -9.65 2.56
CA ALA A 724 -31.56 -9.90 1.35
C ALA A 724 -32.51 -10.22 0.19
N GLY A 725 -32.11 -9.83 -1.03
CA GLY A 725 -32.88 -10.06 -2.24
C GLY A 725 -31.97 -10.33 -3.42
N TYR A 726 -32.44 -11.15 -4.36
CA TYR A 726 -31.82 -11.36 -5.66
C TYR A 726 -32.90 -11.49 -6.72
N LYS A 727 -32.75 -10.76 -7.83
CA LYS A 727 -33.62 -10.84 -9.01
C LYS A 727 -32.80 -10.98 -10.28
N GLY A 728 -32.91 -12.11 -10.98
CA GLY A 728 -32.20 -12.32 -12.23
C GLY A 728 -32.05 -13.78 -12.60
N ASP A 729 -31.07 -14.10 -13.43
CA ASP A 729 -30.77 -15.46 -13.83
C ASP A 729 -29.58 -16.00 -13.04
N VAL A 730 -29.63 -17.27 -12.64
CA VAL A 730 -28.54 -17.97 -11.95
C VAL A 730 -28.37 -19.34 -12.56
N SER A 731 -27.14 -19.78 -12.73
CA SER A 731 -26.85 -21.15 -13.13
C SER A 731 -25.64 -21.70 -12.41
N LEU A 732 -25.71 -23.00 -12.11
CA LEU A 732 -24.60 -23.77 -11.56
C LEU A 732 -24.23 -24.85 -12.57
N SER A 733 -22.98 -24.80 -13.04
CA SER A 733 -22.46 -25.66 -14.09
C SER A 733 -21.27 -26.50 -13.62
N ASN A 734 -20.96 -27.57 -14.35
CA ASN A 734 -19.86 -28.48 -14.03
C ASN A 734 -19.86 -28.98 -12.58
N VAL A 735 -21.03 -29.27 -12.03
CA VAL A 735 -21.17 -29.70 -10.65
C VAL A 735 -20.81 -31.16 -10.49
N ARG A 736 -19.98 -31.46 -9.49
CA ARG A 736 -19.60 -32.82 -9.13
C ARG A 736 -19.65 -33.01 -7.63
N LEU A 737 -20.50 -33.94 -7.20
CA LEU A 737 -20.66 -34.37 -5.82
C LEU A 737 -20.09 -35.76 -5.65
N ILE A 738 -19.18 -35.91 -4.71
CA ILE A 738 -18.56 -37.19 -4.35
C ILE A 738 -19.06 -37.58 -2.96
N ASP A 739 -19.55 -38.81 -2.84
CA ASP A 739 -19.96 -39.39 -1.57
C ASP A 739 -18.75 -39.49 -0.63
N ARG A 740 -18.83 -38.89 0.56
CA ARG A 740 -17.72 -38.90 1.53
C ARG A 740 -17.49 -40.27 2.17
N VAL A 741 -18.50 -41.14 2.16
CA VAL A 741 -18.43 -42.49 2.72
C VAL A 741 -17.81 -43.46 1.73
N SER A 742 -18.27 -43.44 0.46
CA SER A 742 -17.81 -44.39 -0.56
C SER A 742 -16.71 -43.88 -1.48
N SER A 743 -16.39 -42.58 -1.45
CA SER A 743 -15.48 -41.90 -2.40
C SER A 743 -15.84 -42.10 -3.87
N GLN A 744 -17.10 -42.43 -4.15
CA GLN A 744 -17.62 -42.65 -5.49
C GLN A 744 -18.53 -41.48 -5.93
N PRO A 745 -18.68 -41.23 -7.24
CA PRO A 745 -19.59 -40.20 -7.73
C PRO A 745 -21.02 -40.41 -7.21
N LEU A 746 -21.56 -39.39 -6.54
CA LEU A 746 -22.92 -39.42 -5.99
C LEU A 746 -23.92 -38.82 -6.98
N ALA A 747 -23.62 -37.58 -7.40
CA ALA A 747 -24.44 -36.82 -8.33
C ALA A 747 -23.58 -35.78 -9.05
N GLY A 748 -24.04 -35.30 -10.19
CA GLY A 748 -23.39 -34.21 -10.91
C GLY A 748 -24.22 -33.74 -12.08
N TRP A 749 -23.93 -32.55 -12.59
CA TRP A 749 -24.65 -31.99 -13.73
C TRP A 749 -23.83 -30.95 -14.46
N ASN A 750 -24.07 -30.80 -15.76
CA ASN A 750 -23.43 -29.75 -16.55
C ASN A 750 -24.13 -28.40 -16.36
N LEU A 751 -25.44 -28.39 -16.15
CA LEU A 751 -26.21 -27.16 -15.98
C LEU A 751 -27.43 -27.38 -15.07
N LEU A 752 -27.50 -26.59 -14.00
CA LEU A 752 -28.70 -26.30 -13.25
C LEU A 752 -28.96 -24.80 -13.37
N GLY A 753 -29.90 -24.40 -14.22
CA GLY A 753 -30.24 -23.00 -14.49
C GLY A 753 -31.59 -22.62 -13.89
N LEU A 754 -31.66 -21.48 -13.21
CA LEU A 754 -32.87 -20.85 -12.71
C LEU A 754 -33.04 -19.52 -13.43
N THR A 755 -34.10 -19.39 -14.24
CA THR A 755 -34.37 -18.15 -14.98
C THR A 755 -35.45 -17.31 -14.28
N LYS A 756 -35.31 -15.99 -14.31
CA LYS A 756 -36.19 -15.05 -13.59
C LYS A 756 -36.34 -15.44 -12.12
N LEU A 757 -35.23 -15.79 -11.47
CA LEU A 757 -35.18 -16.02 -10.04
C LEU A 757 -35.53 -14.72 -9.31
N ASN A 758 -36.42 -14.79 -8.33
CA ASN A 758 -36.72 -13.76 -7.36
C ASN A 758 -36.63 -14.41 -5.98
N ALA A 759 -35.46 -14.32 -5.37
CA ALA A 759 -35.19 -14.83 -4.03
C ALA A 759 -35.19 -13.67 -3.05
N ARG A 760 -35.89 -13.82 -1.93
CA ARG A 760 -35.94 -12.85 -0.83
C ARG A 760 -35.74 -13.58 0.48
N TYR A 761 -35.08 -12.93 1.41
CA TYR A 761 -34.87 -13.41 2.76
C TYR A 761 -35.16 -12.26 3.71
N ASP A 762 -36.01 -12.50 4.70
CA ASP A 762 -36.30 -11.57 5.80
C ASP A 762 -36.63 -12.35 7.09
N GLU A 763 -37.21 -11.69 8.08
CA GLU A 763 -37.61 -12.31 9.36
C GLU A 763 -38.59 -13.48 9.21
N LYS A 764 -39.34 -13.56 8.09
CA LYS A 764 -40.26 -14.65 7.77
C LYS A 764 -39.58 -15.84 7.11
N GLY A 765 -38.26 -15.78 6.89
CA GLY A 765 -37.47 -16.82 6.23
C GLY A 765 -37.26 -16.55 4.74
N ALA A 766 -36.90 -17.60 3.99
CA ALA A 766 -36.64 -17.50 2.56
C ALA A 766 -37.92 -17.62 1.73
N ASP A 767 -38.14 -16.68 0.80
CA ASP A 767 -39.15 -16.73 -0.26
C ASP A 767 -38.45 -16.78 -1.62
N VAL A 768 -38.53 -17.92 -2.31
CA VAL A 768 -37.82 -18.18 -3.56
C VAL A 768 -38.80 -18.52 -4.65
N GLU A 769 -38.77 -17.73 -5.72
CA GLU A 769 -39.55 -17.96 -6.93
C GLU A 769 -38.65 -18.05 -8.16
N ALA A 770 -38.83 -19.05 -9.01
CA ALA A 770 -38.17 -19.11 -10.32
C ALA A 770 -39.16 -19.52 -11.41
N ALA A 771 -39.16 -18.80 -12.53
CA ALA A 771 -40.08 -19.06 -13.63
C ALA A 771 -39.80 -20.41 -14.32
N ARG A 772 -38.52 -20.76 -14.47
CA ARG A 772 -38.09 -22.03 -15.05
C ARG A 772 -36.82 -22.52 -14.38
N VAL A 773 -36.76 -23.83 -14.14
CA VAL A 773 -35.61 -24.58 -13.65
C VAL A 773 -35.19 -25.54 -14.77
N THR A 774 -33.97 -25.42 -15.29
CA THR A 774 -33.42 -26.30 -16.31
C THR A 774 -32.35 -27.18 -15.69
N PHE A 775 -32.50 -28.50 -15.80
CA PHE A 775 -31.54 -29.47 -15.31
C PHE A 775 -31.04 -30.34 -16.48
N ALA A 776 -29.81 -30.08 -16.92
CA ALA A 776 -29.27 -30.64 -18.16
C ALA A 776 -27.97 -31.41 -17.94
N ASN A 777 -27.83 -32.53 -18.68
CA ASN A 777 -26.70 -33.44 -18.62
C ASN A 777 -26.39 -33.86 -17.18
N PHE A 778 -27.42 -34.28 -16.46
CA PHE A 778 -27.32 -34.67 -15.06
C PHE A 778 -27.06 -36.17 -14.90
N TYR A 779 -26.35 -36.50 -13.84
CA TYR A 779 -26.06 -37.84 -13.38
C TYR A 779 -26.47 -37.97 -11.91
N GLY A 780 -27.15 -39.06 -11.57
CA GLY A 780 -27.43 -39.43 -10.19
C GLY A 780 -27.25 -40.92 -9.96
N ARG A 781 -26.72 -41.28 -8.79
CA ARG A 781 -26.58 -42.66 -8.36
C ARG A 781 -27.52 -42.98 -7.21
N VAL A 782 -28.40 -43.94 -7.43
CA VAL A 782 -29.28 -44.49 -6.42
C VAL A 782 -28.78 -45.88 -6.08
N LEU A 783 -28.35 -46.07 -4.84
CA LEU A 783 -27.80 -47.32 -4.35
C LEU A 783 -28.64 -47.81 -3.19
N LEU A 784 -29.19 -49.00 -3.32
CA LEU A 784 -29.71 -49.78 -2.21
C LEU A 784 -28.57 -50.69 -1.71
N ASP A 785 -28.11 -50.46 -0.49
CA ASP A 785 -27.00 -51.23 0.09
C ASP A 785 -27.41 -52.67 0.44
N ALA A 786 -26.44 -53.48 0.90
CA ALA A 786 -26.69 -54.87 1.27
C ALA A 786 -27.64 -55.04 2.48
N GLN A 787 -27.89 -53.96 3.23
CA GLN A 787 -28.80 -53.90 4.37
C GLN A 787 -30.20 -53.40 3.96
N GLY A 788 -30.43 -53.11 2.68
CA GLY A 788 -31.70 -52.60 2.18
C GLY A 788 -31.90 -51.11 2.48
N LYS A 789 -30.84 -50.34 2.71
CA LYS A 789 -30.89 -48.89 2.95
C LYS A 789 -30.40 -48.11 1.74
N LEU A 790 -31.11 -47.01 1.43
CA LEU A 790 -30.77 -46.13 0.32
C LEU A 790 -29.67 -45.14 0.70
N ASN A 791 -28.69 -44.96 -0.18
CA ASN A 791 -27.64 -43.95 -0.04
C ASN A 791 -28.17 -42.51 0.05
N LEU A 792 -29.34 -42.23 -0.53
CA LEU A 792 -29.93 -40.89 -0.54
C LEU A 792 -30.50 -40.44 0.83
N ARG A 793 -30.77 -41.38 1.74
CA ARG A 793 -31.46 -41.08 3.01
C ARG A 793 -30.62 -40.24 3.98
N ASP A 794 -29.30 -40.41 3.91
CA ASP A 794 -28.35 -39.83 4.86
C ASP A 794 -27.49 -38.73 4.22
N ILE A 795 -27.89 -38.17 3.07
CA ILE A 795 -27.11 -37.11 2.39
C ILE A 795 -27.04 -35.84 3.24
N VAL A 796 -28.13 -35.47 3.91
CA VAL A 796 -28.17 -34.34 4.84
C VAL A 796 -27.88 -34.86 6.24
N VAL A 797 -26.88 -34.29 6.90
CA VAL A 797 -26.54 -34.62 8.27
C VAL A 797 -27.62 -34.03 9.18
N LYS A 798 -28.58 -34.85 9.62
CA LYS A 798 -29.48 -34.47 10.72
C LYS A 798 -28.70 -34.54 12.03
N ASP A 799 -28.74 -33.46 12.81
CA ASP A 799 -27.99 -33.27 14.06
C ASP A 799 -27.77 -34.57 14.83
N LYS A 800 -26.51 -35.03 14.85
CA LYS A 800 -26.03 -35.94 15.88
C LYS A 800 -25.89 -35.13 17.17
N THR A 801 -27.00 -34.93 17.88
CA THR A 801 -26.92 -34.63 19.31
C THR A 801 -26.35 -35.86 20.02
N GLY A 802 -25.08 -35.77 20.40
CA GLY A 802 -24.45 -36.57 21.45
C GLY A 802 -24.39 -38.09 21.22
N GLY A 803 -23.33 -38.56 20.56
CA GLY A 803 -22.96 -39.98 20.58
C GLY A 803 -21.57 -40.20 20.02
N LYS A 804 -20.56 -40.25 20.91
CA LYS A 804 -19.16 -40.58 20.60
C LYS A 804 -19.07 -41.89 19.81
N ALA A 805 -18.25 -41.86 18.76
CA ALA A 805 -17.68 -43.05 18.15
C ALA A 805 -16.99 -43.90 19.23
N THR A 806 -17.39 -45.16 19.34
CA THR A 806 -16.81 -46.13 20.26
C THR A 806 -15.63 -46.80 19.58
N ALA A 807 -14.41 -46.45 20.00
CA ALA A 807 -13.25 -47.33 19.95
C ALA A 807 -13.23 -48.17 21.24
N ALA A 808 -12.85 -49.43 21.10
CA ALA A 808 -13.01 -50.50 22.08
C ALA A 808 -12.27 -50.31 23.42
N THR A 809 -12.81 -50.87 24.51
CA THR A 809 -12.14 -51.82 25.43
C THR A 809 -13.09 -52.35 26.51
N THR A 810 -12.85 -53.59 26.89
CA THR A 810 -13.39 -54.39 27.98
C THR A 810 -13.24 -53.75 29.38
N ALA A 811 -14.31 -53.77 30.19
CA ALA A 811 -14.27 -53.98 31.64
C ALA A 811 -15.66 -54.33 32.20
N THR A 812 -15.67 -55.25 33.15
CA THR A 812 -16.79 -55.97 33.76
C THR A 812 -17.55 -55.16 34.83
N ALA A 813 -18.86 -55.38 34.89
CA ALA A 813 -19.85 -55.25 35.97
C ALA A 813 -19.67 -54.24 37.12
N ALA A 814 -20.68 -53.40 37.38
CA ALA A 814 -21.71 -53.65 38.42
C ALA A 814 -22.62 -52.43 38.66
N ALA A 815 -23.85 -52.75 39.09
CA ALA A 815 -24.80 -51.97 39.88
C ALA A 815 -25.67 -50.88 39.19
N GLU A 816 -26.94 -51.24 39.08
CA GLU A 816 -28.13 -50.38 39.12
C GLU A 816 -28.11 -49.42 40.33
N PRO A 817 -28.67 -48.21 40.18
CA PRO A 817 -29.71 -47.85 41.14
C PRO A 817 -30.98 -47.25 40.51
N ALA A 818 -32.05 -47.47 41.25
CA ALA A 818 -33.45 -47.13 41.05
C ALA A 818 -33.73 -45.60 41.02
N PRO A 819 -34.97 -45.18 40.71
CA PRO A 819 -35.29 -43.88 40.12
C PRO A 819 -35.43 -42.77 41.15
N VAL A 820 -34.97 -41.57 40.81
CA VAL A 820 -35.28 -40.34 41.56
C VAL A 820 -35.88 -39.28 40.64
N ALA A 821 -37.14 -39.00 40.95
CA ALA A 821 -37.87 -37.73 40.89
C ALA A 821 -37.47 -36.71 39.81
N SER A 822 -38.36 -36.63 38.83
CA SER A 822 -38.66 -35.51 37.95
C SER A 822 -38.63 -34.14 38.64
N ALA A 823 -37.68 -33.30 38.23
CA ALA A 823 -37.84 -31.85 38.19
C ALA A 823 -38.36 -31.46 36.79
N PRO A 824 -39.29 -30.49 36.65
CA PRO A 824 -39.80 -30.11 35.34
C PRO A 824 -38.69 -29.39 34.57
N VAL A 825 -38.11 -30.08 33.58
CA VAL A 825 -37.39 -29.41 32.51
C VAL A 825 -38.46 -28.68 31.71
N VAL A 826 -38.59 -27.38 31.94
CA VAL A 826 -39.32 -26.48 31.07
C VAL A 826 -38.77 -26.74 29.66
N PRO A 827 -39.55 -27.21 28.68
CA PRO A 827 -39.04 -27.39 27.34
C PRO A 827 -38.61 -26.01 26.87
N LYS A 828 -37.30 -25.81 26.70
CA LYS A 828 -36.78 -24.69 25.95
C LYS A 828 -37.44 -24.82 24.59
N ALA A 829 -38.40 -23.94 24.32
CA ALA A 829 -39.15 -23.92 23.07
C ALA A 829 -38.12 -24.04 21.95
N ALA A 830 -38.22 -25.15 21.21
CA ALA A 830 -37.51 -25.28 19.96
C ALA A 830 -37.94 -24.06 19.14
N SER A 831 -37.03 -23.13 18.92
CA SER A 831 -37.24 -22.03 17.99
C SER A 831 -37.54 -22.68 16.65
N THR A 832 -38.82 -22.73 16.27
CA THR A 832 -39.27 -23.22 14.99
C THR A 832 -38.64 -22.33 13.94
N SER A 833 -37.60 -22.81 13.27
CA SER A 833 -37.05 -22.14 12.10
C SER A 833 -38.18 -21.95 11.09
N PRO A 834 -38.42 -20.74 10.57
CA PRO A 834 -39.51 -20.49 9.63
C PRO A 834 -39.33 -21.37 8.38
N THR A 835 -40.38 -22.05 7.96
CA THR A 835 -40.40 -22.91 6.76
C THR A 835 -40.27 -22.05 5.51
N PRO A 836 -39.35 -22.35 4.57
CA PRO A 836 -39.16 -21.53 3.38
C PRO A 836 -40.38 -21.61 2.43
N ASN A 837 -40.73 -20.48 1.82
CA ASN A 837 -41.73 -20.40 0.76
C ASN A 837 -41.05 -20.61 -0.59
N LEU A 838 -41.37 -21.68 -1.31
CA LEU A 838 -40.73 -22.02 -2.59
C LEU A 838 -41.78 -22.12 -3.70
N ARG A 839 -41.52 -21.49 -4.85
CA ARG A 839 -42.39 -21.52 -6.05
C ARG A 839 -41.56 -21.72 -7.32
N PHE A 840 -41.84 -22.77 -8.08
CA PHE A 840 -41.15 -23.05 -9.34
C PHE A 840 -42.17 -23.21 -10.46
N GLY A 841 -41.98 -22.51 -11.58
CA GLY A 841 -42.95 -22.47 -12.69
C GLY A 841 -42.90 -23.69 -13.62
N GLN A 842 -41.73 -24.02 -14.16
CA GLN A 842 -41.54 -25.21 -15.00
C GLN A 842 -40.16 -25.81 -14.74
N LEU A 843 -40.07 -27.10 -14.47
CA LEU A 843 -38.82 -27.86 -14.43
C LEU A 843 -38.62 -28.59 -15.76
N VAL A 844 -37.50 -28.35 -16.41
CA VAL A 844 -37.11 -28.96 -17.69
C VAL A 844 -35.93 -29.89 -17.46
N LEU A 845 -36.08 -31.15 -17.83
CA LEU A 845 -35.05 -32.19 -17.75
C LEU A 845 -34.46 -32.42 -19.14
N GLN A 846 -33.13 -32.45 -19.26
CA GLN A 846 -32.46 -32.68 -20.55
C GLN A 846 -31.29 -33.64 -20.41
N ASN A 847 -31.30 -34.69 -21.23
CA ASN A 847 -30.19 -35.65 -21.37
C ASN A 847 -29.67 -36.20 -20.02
N GLY A 848 -30.58 -36.59 -19.13
CA GLY A 848 -30.24 -37.13 -17.82
C GLY A 848 -29.85 -38.61 -17.84
N ARG A 849 -29.09 -39.02 -16.82
CA ARG A 849 -28.72 -40.40 -16.53
C ARG A 849 -28.92 -40.70 -15.04
N VAL A 850 -29.56 -41.82 -14.74
CA VAL A 850 -29.65 -42.36 -13.38
C VAL A 850 -29.19 -43.79 -13.40
N THR A 851 -28.23 -44.12 -12.53
CA THR A 851 -27.81 -45.50 -12.29
C THR A 851 -28.43 -45.95 -10.98
N TYR A 852 -29.29 -46.96 -11.06
CA TYR A 852 -29.83 -47.66 -9.91
C TYR A 852 -29.06 -48.97 -9.71
N THR A 853 -28.53 -49.17 -8.51
CA THR A 853 -27.87 -50.42 -8.12
C THR A 853 -28.51 -50.96 -6.86
N ASP A 854 -28.91 -52.23 -6.91
CA ASP A 854 -29.44 -52.97 -5.79
C ASP A 854 -28.41 -54.03 -5.36
N ASN A 855 -27.74 -53.76 -4.24
CA ASN A 855 -26.79 -54.67 -3.60
C ASN A 855 -27.44 -55.55 -2.53
N PHE A 856 -28.73 -55.36 -2.23
CA PHE A 856 -29.53 -56.23 -1.37
C PHE A 856 -29.82 -57.57 -2.08
N ILE A 857 -29.82 -57.59 -3.41
CA ILE A 857 -29.94 -58.80 -4.24
C ILE A 857 -28.55 -59.36 -4.59
N LYS A 858 -28.42 -60.70 -4.64
CA LYS A 858 -27.21 -61.41 -5.07
C LYS A 858 -27.56 -62.43 -6.18
N PRO A 859 -26.88 -62.41 -7.34
CA PRO A 859 -25.90 -61.40 -7.79
C PRO A 859 -26.52 -59.99 -7.85
N ASN A 860 -25.70 -58.93 -7.74
CA ASN A 860 -26.22 -57.56 -7.66
C ASN A 860 -26.99 -57.19 -8.93
N PHE A 861 -28.06 -56.42 -8.78
CA PHE A 861 -28.81 -55.88 -9.91
C PHE A 861 -28.37 -54.43 -10.19
N THR A 862 -28.24 -54.07 -11.46
CA THR A 862 -27.98 -52.68 -11.87
C THR A 862 -28.82 -52.33 -13.08
N ALA A 863 -29.54 -51.22 -12.99
CA ALA A 863 -30.31 -50.63 -14.07
C ALA A 863 -29.78 -49.22 -14.40
N ASN A 864 -29.61 -48.95 -15.69
CA ASN A 864 -29.18 -47.64 -16.17
C ASN A 864 -30.32 -47.01 -16.96
N LEU A 865 -30.87 -45.94 -16.41
CA LEU A 865 -31.83 -45.08 -17.07
C LEU A 865 -31.06 -43.94 -17.75
N VAL A 866 -31.21 -43.81 -19.06
CA VAL A 866 -30.50 -42.82 -19.89
C VAL A 866 -31.48 -42.00 -20.72
N ALA A 867 -30.98 -40.91 -21.32
CA ALA A 867 -31.75 -40.01 -22.17
C ALA A 867 -33.01 -39.47 -21.48
N ILE A 868 -32.94 -39.20 -20.17
CA ILE A 868 -34.06 -38.63 -19.41
C ILE A 868 -34.32 -37.21 -19.92
N THR A 869 -35.50 -36.98 -20.49
CA THR A 869 -35.92 -35.69 -21.03
C THR A 869 -37.40 -35.47 -20.77
N GLY A 870 -37.81 -34.23 -20.49
CA GLY A 870 -39.21 -33.94 -20.21
C GLY A 870 -39.44 -32.68 -19.39
N THR A 871 -40.68 -32.48 -18.98
CA THR A 871 -41.10 -31.31 -18.21
C THR A 871 -42.00 -31.66 -17.03
N ILE A 872 -41.85 -30.91 -15.95
CA ILE A 872 -42.76 -30.87 -14.80
C ILE A 872 -43.28 -29.43 -14.69
N GLY A 873 -44.59 -29.24 -14.54
CA GLY A 873 -45.24 -27.93 -14.42
C GLY A 873 -44.99 -27.23 -13.09
N ALA A 874 -45.85 -26.29 -12.70
CA ALA A 874 -45.60 -25.45 -11.54
C ALA A 874 -45.82 -26.18 -10.21
N PHE A 875 -44.85 -26.10 -9.29
CA PHE A 875 -44.92 -26.70 -7.95
C PHE A 875 -44.33 -25.78 -6.87
N GLY A 876 -44.70 -25.98 -5.61
CA GLY A 876 -44.25 -25.13 -4.50
C GLY A 876 -44.73 -25.58 -3.12
N THR A 877 -44.19 -24.99 -2.05
CA THR A 877 -44.50 -25.39 -0.65
C THR A 877 -45.93 -25.06 -0.21
N HIS A 878 -46.59 -24.12 -0.91
CA HIS A 878 -47.98 -23.72 -0.68
C HIS A 878 -48.87 -23.93 -1.92
N SER A 879 -48.47 -24.82 -2.85
CA SER A 879 -49.25 -25.06 -4.08
C SER A 879 -50.54 -25.82 -3.78
N THR A 880 -51.67 -25.32 -4.27
CA THR A 880 -52.97 -26.01 -4.23
C THR A 880 -53.27 -26.78 -5.53
N VAL A 881 -52.44 -26.61 -6.56
CA VAL A 881 -52.61 -27.22 -7.88
C VAL A 881 -51.47 -28.23 -8.11
N SER A 882 -51.81 -29.43 -8.59
CA SER A 882 -50.83 -30.45 -8.96
C SER A 882 -50.14 -30.10 -10.28
N ALA A 883 -48.82 -30.22 -10.33
CA ALA A 883 -47.98 -29.93 -11.48
C ALA A 883 -48.08 -31.05 -12.53
N PRO A 884 -48.43 -30.78 -13.81
CA PRO A 884 -48.40 -31.81 -14.85
C PRO A 884 -46.98 -32.32 -15.09
N VAL A 885 -46.84 -33.62 -15.35
CA VAL A 885 -45.57 -34.32 -15.61
C VAL A 885 -45.65 -34.98 -16.98
N ASP A 886 -44.61 -34.81 -17.79
CA ASP A 886 -44.37 -35.57 -19.02
C ASP A 886 -42.86 -35.80 -19.18
N VAL A 887 -42.39 -37.01 -18.88
CA VAL A 887 -40.98 -37.39 -18.87
C VAL A 887 -40.78 -38.68 -19.66
N ALA A 888 -39.84 -38.67 -20.59
CA ALA A 888 -39.40 -39.83 -21.35
C ALA A 888 -37.96 -40.22 -20.98
N ALA A 889 -37.65 -41.50 -21.02
CA ALA A 889 -36.32 -42.05 -20.78
C ALA A 889 -36.14 -43.40 -21.52
N LYS A 890 -34.93 -43.97 -21.48
CA LYS A 890 -34.61 -45.30 -22.05
C LYS A 890 -33.81 -46.14 -21.06
N LEU A 891 -34.06 -47.45 -21.03
CA LEU A 891 -33.18 -48.41 -20.36
C LEU A 891 -32.03 -48.83 -21.29
N ASN A 892 -30.80 -48.98 -20.76
CA ASN A 892 -29.59 -49.29 -21.55
C ASN A 892 -29.67 -50.55 -22.43
N ALA A 893 -30.61 -51.48 -22.16
CA ALA A 893 -30.78 -52.74 -22.89
C ALA A 893 -32.04 -52.76 -23.79
N ASN A 894 -32.48 -51.58 -24.25
CA ASN A 894 -33.73 -51.30 -24.95
C ASN A 894 -34.99 -51.41 -24.07
N GLY A 895 -35.85 -50.39 -24.23
CA GLY A 895 -37.14 -50.25 -23.57
C GLY A 895 -37.45 -48.76 -23.34
N PRO A 896 -38.32 -48.12 -24.14
CA PRO A 896 -38.73 -46.75 -23.90
C PRO A 896 -39.55 -46.69 -22.60
N VAL A 897 -39.21 -45.72 -21.75
CA VAL A 897 -39.92 -45.43 -20.50
C VAL A 897 -40.62 -44.08 -20.66
N SER A 898 -41.90 -44.01 -20.32
CA SER A 898 -42.69 -42.79 -20.35
C SER A 898 -43.39 -42.61 -19.00
N ILE A 899 -43.35 -41.41 -18.42
CA ILE A 899 -43.99 -41.05 -17.16
C ILE A 899 -44.85 -39.81 -17.39
N LYS A 900 -46.16 -39.94 -17.19
CA LYS A 900 -47.13 -38.86 -17.38
C LYS A 900 -48.05 -38.74 -16.17
N GLY A 901 -48.61 -37.57 -15.90
CA GLY A 901 -49.60 -37.39 -14.83
C GLY A 901 -49.43 -36.06 -14.11
N THR A 902 -49.59 -36.05 -12.78
CA THR A 902 -49.42 -34.84 -11.96
C THR A 902 -48.72 -35.12 -10.63
N VAL A 903 -48.00 -34.12 -10.10
CA VAL A 903 -47.29 -34.20 -8.81
C VAL A 903 -47.42 -32.90 -8.00
N ASN A 904 -47.45 -33.00 -6.67
CA ASN A 904 -47.29 -31.87 -5.76
C ASN A 904 -46.33 -32.27 -4.62
N PRO A 905 -45.01 -32.16 -4.85
CA PRO A 905 -44.01 -32.81 -3.99
C PRO A 905 -43.56 -32.00 -2.76
N LEU A 906 -43.80 -30.68 -2.73
CA LEU A 906 -43.25 -29.77 -1.70
C LEU A 906 -44.25 -29.37 -0.60
N ILE A 907 -45.52 -29.76 -0.71
CA ILE A 907 -46.52 -29.54 0.33
C ILE A 907 -46.31 -30.49 1.52
N ALA A 908 -46.88 -30.16 2.68
CA ALA A 908 -46.68 -30.92 3.92
C ALA A 908 -47.00 -32.42 3.80
N LYS A 909 -48.02 -32.78 3.01
CA LYS A 909 -48.34 -34.16 2.62
C LYS A 909 -48.23 -34.27 1.10
N PRO A 910 -47.11 -34.79 0.57
CA PRO A 910 -46.90 -34.90 -0.86
C PRO A 910 -48.04 -35.67 -1.54
N ALA A 911 -48.46 -35.20 -2.72
CA ALA A 911 -49.46 -35.88 -3.53
C ALA A 911 -48.91 -36.16 -4.94
N LEU A 912 -49.33 -37.26 -5.55
CA LEU A 912 -49.03 -37.57 -6.94
C LEU A 912 -50.13 -38.45 -7.55
N ASP A 913 -50.25 -38.38 -8.87
CA ASP A 913 -51.07 -39.25 -9.70
C ASP A 913 -50.31 -39.43 -11.01
N LEU A 914 -49.59 -40.55 -11.14
CA LEU A 914 -48.62 -40.79 -12.20
C LEU A 914 -48.90 -42.11 -12.90
N THR A 915 -48.96 -42.07 -14.22
CA THR A 915 -48.92 -43.24 -15.09
C THR A 915 -47.52 -43.38 -15.67
N ALA A 916 -46.86 -44.51 -15.42
CA ALA A 916 -45.55 -44.83 -15.98
C ALA A 916 -45.63 -46.10 -16.84
N SER A 917 -45.07 -46.09 -18.04
CA SER A 917 -45.01 -47.26 -18.89
C SER A 917 -43.59 -47.58 -19.33
N ALA A 918 -43.29 -48.87 -19.45
CA ALA A 918 -42.03 -49.39 -19.95
C ALA A 918 -42.32 -50.59 -20.86
N HIS A 919 -41.94 -50.50 -22.13
CA HIS A 919 -42.23 -51.54 -23.13
C HIS A 919 -40.95 -52.25 -23.58
N ASP A 920 -41.08 -53.50 -24.02
CA ASP A 920 -39.98 -54.32 -24.56
C ASP A 920 -38.81 -54.54 -23.58
N VAL A 921 -39.06 -54.54 -22.27
CA VAL A 921 -38.02 -54.76 -21.26
C VAL A 921 -37.57 -56.22 -21.29
N GLU A 922 -36.29 -56.48 -21.56
CA GLU A 922 -35.73 -57.83 -21.59
C GLU A 922 -35.69 -58.46 -20.18
N LEU A 923 -36.46 -59.52 -19.97
CA LEU A 923 -36.57 -60.20 -18.68
C LEU A 923 -35.30 -60.89 -18.16
N PRO A 924 -34.35 -61.37 -19.01
CA PRO A 924 -33.08 -61.89 -18.52
C PRO A 924 -32.31 -60.88 -17.65
N ASN A 925 -32.48 -59.57 -17.87
CA ASN A 925 -31.81 -58.54 -17.08
C ASN A 925 -32.32 -58.43 -15.63
N ILE A 926 -33.54 -58.91 -15.34
CA ILE A 926 -34.10 -58.95 -13.99
C ILE A 926 -33.99 -60.33 -13.32
N SER A 927 -33.30 -61.27 -13.97
CA SER A 927 -33.03 -62.62 -13.45
C SER A 927 -32.49 -62.68 -12.01
N PRO A 928 -31.66 -61.73 -11.52
CA PRO A 928 -31.23 -61.73 -10.11
C PRO A 928 -32.39 -61.72 -9.09
N TYR A 929 -33.49 -61.01 -9.37
CA TYR A 929 -34.67 -61.00 -8.49
C TYR A 929 -35.43 -62.32 -8.54
N SER A 930 -35.60 -62.89 -9.73
CA SER A 930 -36.28 -64.18 -9.91
C SER A 930 -35.48 -65.33 -9.28
N THR A 931 -34.15 -65.29 -9.38
CA THR A 931 -33.27 -66.24 -8.71
C THR A 931 -33.43 -66.15 -7.18
N LYS A 932 -33.36 -64.95 -6.59
CA LYS A 932 -33.46 -64.77 -5.13
C LYS A 932 -34.82 -65.18 -4.55
N TYR A 933 -35.93 -64.80 -5.17
CA TYR A 933 -37.27 -64.99 -4.58
C TYR A 933 -38.03 -66.19 -5.15
N ALA A 934 -37.82 -66.52 -6.42
CA ALA A 934 -38.49 -67.64 -7.08
C ALA A 934 -37.60 -68.90 -7.18
N GLY A 935 -36.27 -68.76 -7.03
CA GLY A 935 -35.32 -69.87 -7.18
C GLY A 935 -35.09 -70.29 -8.64
N TYR A 936 -35.50 -69.48 -9.61
CA TYR A 936 -35.34 -69.79 -11.05
C TYR A 936 -34.85 -68.55 -11.80
N PRO A 937 -33.67 -68.60 -12.45
CA PRO A 937 -33.21 -67.52 -13.31
C PRO A 937 -34.08 -67.45 -14.57
N ILE A 938 -34.27 -66.26 -15.13
CA ILE A 938 -35.01 -66.07 -16.37
C ILE A 938 -34.03 -66.11 -17.55
N THR A 939 -34.28 -66.99 -18.52
CA THR A 939 -33.42 -67.18 -19.70
C THR A 939 -33.99 -66.55 -20.96
N LYS A 940 -35.32 -66.38 -21.05
CA LYS A 940 -36.01 -65.74 -22.18
C LYS A 940 -37.26 -65.00 -21.69
N GLY A 941 -37.61 -63.92 -22.38
CA GLY A 941 -38.91 -63.25 -22.24
C GLY A 941 -38.79 -61.73 -22.33
N LYS A 942 -39.91 -61.08 -22.63
CA LYS A 942 -40.07 -59.62 -22.63
C LYS A 942 -41.17 -59.19 -21.67
N LEU A 943 -41.03 -58.00 -21.12
CA LEU A 943 -41.96 -57.40 -20.18
C LEU A 943 -42.40 -56.03 -20.68
N ASN A 944 -43.71 -55.83 -20.75
CA ASN A 944 -44.35 -54.53 -20.82
C ASN A 944 -44.99 -54.26 -19.45
N VAL A 945 -44.77 -53.05 -18.93
CA VAL A 945 -45.30 -52.63 -17.65
C VAL A 945 -46.05 -51.33 -17.85
N ASP A 946 -47.30 -51.28 -17.39
CA ASP A 946 -48.07 -50.06 -17.24
C ASP A 946 -48.43 -49.87 -15.76
N LEU A 947 -47.92 -48.80 -15.16
CA LEU A 947 -48.05 -48.48 -13.75
C LEU A 947 -48.94 -47.25 -13.61
N HIS A 948 -49.86 -47.27 -12.64
CA HIS A 948 -50.64 -46.09 -12.26
C HIS A 948 -50.61 -45.91 -10.74
N TYR A 949 -49.90 -44.88 -10.27
CA TYR A 949 -49.55 -44.68 -8.87
C TYR A 949 -50.17 -43.36 -8.40
N GLN A 950 -50.96 -43.45 -7.33
CA GLN A 950 -51.64 -42.33 -6.69
C GLN A 950 -51.23 -42.24 -5.22
N LEU A 951 -50.75 -41.07 -4.79
CA LEU A 951 -50.49 -40.75 -3.39
C LEU A 951 -51.40 -39.60 -2.98
N ALA A 952 -52.21 -39.83 -1.96
CA ALA A 952 -53.01 -38.80 -1.31
C ALA A 952 -53.07 -39.09 0.20
N ASP A 953 -52.90 -38.06 1.02
CA ASP A 953 -53.00 -38.15 2.49
C ASP A 953 -52.15 -39.27 3.11
N ASP A 954 -50.88 -39.39 2.70
CA ASP A 954 -49.94 -40.45 3.11
C ASP A 954 -50.38 -41.89 2.76
N LYS A 955 -51.41 -42.05 1.91
CA LYS A 955 -51.88 -43.32 1.39
C LYS A 955 -51.50 -43.49 -0.07
N LEU A 956 -50.66 -44.49 -0.33
CA LEU A 956 -50.29 -44.91 -1.67
C LEU A 956 -51.30 -45.94 -2.18
N SER A 957 -51.84 -45.72 -3.37
CA SER A 957 -52.60 -46.68 -4.17
C SER A 957 -51.88 -46.84 -5.49
N ALA A 958 -51.62 -48.07 -5.92
CA ALA A 958 -50.89 -48.37 -7.13
C ALA A 958 -51.58 -49.50 -7.88
N ASN A 959 -51.75 -49.35 -9.19
CA ASN A 959 -52.15 -50.42 -10.08
C ASN A 959 -50.97 -50.75 -11.00
N ASN A 960 -50.53 -52.00 -10.99
CA ASN A 960 -49.41 -52.46 -11.80
C ASN A 960 -49.94 -53.48 -12.81
N HIS A 961 -50.03 -53.09 -14.08
CA HIS A 961 -50.35 -54.00 -15.18
C HIS A 961 -49.04 -54.52 -15.77
N LEU A 962 -48.85 -55.83 -15.74
CA LEU A 962 -47.67 -56.52 -16.23
C LEU A 962 -48.10 -57.45 -17.37
N PHE A 963 -47.57 -57.20 -18.56
CA PHE A 963 -47.71 -58.09 -19.71
C PHE A 963 -46.36 -58.70 -20.06
N ILE A 964 -46.25 -60.01 -19.98
CA ILE A 964 -45.01 -60.75 -20.19
C ILE A 964 -45.18 -61.68 -21.40
N ASP A 965 -44.26 -61.60 -22.36
CA ASP A 965 -44.23 -62.43 -23.56
C ASP A 965 -43.07 -63.45 -23.50
N GLN A 966 -43.37 -64.73 -23.75
CA GLN A 966 -42.42 -65.85 -23.82
C GLN A 966 -41.49 -66.03 -22.59
N LEU A 967 -42.01 -65.86 -21.36
CA LEU A 967 -41.23 -66.09 -20.15
C LEU A 967 -40.70 -67.54 -20.08
N THR A 968 -39.40 -67.72 -20.01
CA THR A 968 -38.76 -69.04 -19.84
C THR A 968 -37.79 -69.00 -18.67
N PHE A 969 -37.88 -70.00 -17.80
CA PHE A 969 -36.98 -70.17 -16.67
C PHE A 969 -35.86 -71.14 -17.02
N GLY A 970 -34.66 -70.88 -16.50
CA GLY A 970 -33.54 -71.81 -16.45
C GLY A 970 -33.69 -72.80 -15.29
N ASP A 971 -32.60 -73.50 -14.97
CA ASP A 971 -32.54 -74.51 -13.91
C ASP A 971 -32.78 -73.93 -12.51
N HIS A 972 -33.28 -74.77 -11.60
CA HIS A 972 -33.52 -74.33 -10.22
C HIS A 972 -32.20 -73.99 -9.52
N VAL A 973 -32.19 -72.89 -8.78
CA VAL A 973 -31.07 -72.45 -7.95
C VAL A 973 -31.53 -72.40 -6.51
N ASP A 974 -31.05 -73.35 -5.70
CA ASP A 974 -31.34 -73.42 -4.27
C ASP A 974 -30.79 -72.19 -3.54
N ASN A 975 -31.66 -71.47 -2.82
CA ASN A 975 -31.24 -70.40 -1.91
C ASN A 975 -32.23 -70.20 -0.75
N ALA A 976 -31.76 -69.57 0.33
CA ALA A 976 -32.51 -69.46 1.59
C ALA A 976 -33.77 -68.59 1.51
N THR A 977 -33.90 -67.74 0.49
CA THR A 977 -35.04 -66.83 0.31
C THR A 977 -36.01 -67.26 -0.80
N ALA A 978 -35.67 -68.31 -1.56
CA ALA A 978 -36.50 -68.81 -2.63
C ALA A 978 -37.79 -69.45 -2.08
N THR A 979 -38.90 -69.21 -2.76
CA THR A 979 -40.17 -69.86 -2.44
C THR A 979 -40.10 -71.37 -2.63
N LYS A 980 -40.74 -72.12 -1.74
CA LYS A 980 -40.91 -73.58 -1.87
C LYS A 980 -42.10 -73.97 -2.76
N LEU A 981 -42.83 -72.98 -3.28
CA LEU A 981 -43.99 -73.19 -4.16
C LEU A 981 -43.54 -73.63 -5.57
N PRO A 982 -44.33 -74.42 -6.31
CA PRO A 982 -44.00 -74.87 -7.66
C PRO A 982 -44.15 -73.73 -8.69
N VAL A 983 -43.18 -72.81 -8.74
CA VAL A 983 -43.21 -71.59 -9.57
C VAL A 983 -43.46 -71.88 -11.05
N ARG A 984 -42.80 -72.90 -11.61
CA ARG A 984 -42.99 -73.28 -13.03
C ARG A 984 -44.45 -73.66 -13.33
N LEU A 985 -45.12 -74.34 -12.40
CA LEU A 985 -46.54 -74.70 -12.53
C LEU A 985 -47.42 -73.44 -12.45
N ALA A 986 -47.21 -72.59 -11.45
CA ALA A 986 -47.97 -71.35 -11.28
C ALA A 986 -47.86 -70.44 -12.52
N VAL A 987 -46.66 -70.30 -13.08
CA VAL A 987 -46.43 -69.52 -14.30
C VAL A 987 -47.04 -70.20 -15.54
N SER A 988 -47.01 -71.54 -15.63
CA SER A 988 -47.67 -72.26 -16.73
C SER A 988 -49.20 -72.08 -16.73
N LEU A 989 -49.81 -71.90 -15.55
CA LEU A 989 -51.24 -71.63 -15.40
C LEU A 989 -51.62 -70.19 -15.78
N LEU A 990 -50.69 -69.26 -15.61
CA LEU A 990 -50.87 -67.85 -15.97
C LEU A 990 -50.58 -67.58 -17.45
N LYS A 991 -49.91 -68.50 -18.16
CA LYS A 991 -49.63 -68.39 -19.59
C LYS A 991 -50.84 -68.80 -20.42
N ASN A 992 -51.17 -67.99 -21.42
CA ASN A 992 -52.13 -68.38 -22.46
C ASN A 992 -51.47 -69.27 -23.54
N SER A 993 -52.26 -69.70 -24.54
CA SER A 993 -51.79 -70.55 -25.66
C SER A 993 -50.70 -69.91 -26.54
N ARG A 994 -50.50 -68.59 -26.44
CA ARG A 994 -49.44 -67.85 -27.14
C ARG A 994 -48.17 -67.67 -26.28
N GLY A 995 -48.19 -68.14 -25.03
CA GLY A 995 -47.08 -67.99 -24.08
C GLY A 995 -47.04 -66.63 -23.38
N GLU A 996 -48.13 -65.86 -23.45
CA GLU A 996 -48.27 -64.52 -22.85
C GLU A 996 -48.88 -64.63 -21.45
N ILE A 997 -48.44 -63.76 -20.53
CA ILE A 997 -48.96 -63.63 -19.16
C ILE A 997 -49.40 -62.18 -18.97
N ASP A 998 -50.65 -61.97 -18.59
CA ASP A 998 -51.22 -60.64 -18.34
C ASP A 998 -51.76 -60.60 -16.91
N VAL A 999 -51.14 -59.77 -16.05
CA VAL A 999 -51.48 -59.70 -14.63
C VAL A 999 -51.62 -58.25 -14.19
N ASN A 1000 -52.72 -57.96 -13.53
CA ASN A 1000 -52.94 -56.70 -12.82
C ASN A 1000 -52.75 -56.91 -11.31
N ILE A 1001 -51.80 -56.19 -10.72
CA ILE A 1001 -51.44 -56.27 -9.31
C ILE A 1001 -51.72 -54.92 -8.65
N PRO A 1002 -52.87 -54.74 -7.97
CA PRO A 1002 -53.10 -53.55 -7.19
C PRO A 1002 -52.38 -53.63 -5.84
N ILE A 1003 -51.76 -52.53 -5.41
CA ILE A 1003 -51.03 -52.36 -4.16
C ILE A 1003 -51.60 -51.14 -3.46
N SER A 1004 -51.89 -51.22 -2.16
CA SER A 1004 -52.25 -50.05 -1.37
C SER A 1004 -51.65 -50.11 0.03
N GLY A 1005 -51.32 -48.97 0.63
CA GLY A 1005 -50.72 -48.89 1.97
C GLY A 1005 -50.44 -47.46 2.42
N SER A 1006 -50.08 -47.27 3.70
CA SER A 1006 -49.62 -45.97 4.21
C SER A 1006 -48.10 -45.86 4.11
N LEU A 1007 -47.59 -44.66 3.81
CA LEU A 1007 -46.15 -44.35 3.85
C LEU A 1007 -45.55 -44.42 5.27
N SER A 1008 -46.38 -44.25 6.30
CA SER A 1008 -45.96 -44.20 7.70
C SER A 1008 -45.89 -45.58 8.38
N ASN A 1009 -46.65 -46.56 7.88
CA ASN A 1009 -46.66 -47.94 8.35
C ASN A 1009 -46.79 -48.89 7.15
N PRO A 1010 -45.67 -49.37 6.58
CA PRO A 1010 -45.65 -50.10 5.32
C PRO A 1010 -46.04 -51.59 5.47
N GLU A 1011 -47.28 -51.87 5.84
CA GLU A 1011 -47.85 -53.22 5.72
C GLU A 1011 -48.42 -53.42 4.30
N PHE A 1012 -47.56 -53.76 3.34
CA PHE A 1012 -47.98 -54.05 1.96
C PHE A 1012 -48.43 -55.52 1.83
N SER A 1013 -49.73 -55.78 1.98
CA SER A 1013 -50.30 -57.12 1.83
C SER A 1013 -50.40 -57.54 0.35
N VAL A 1014 -49.37 -58.22 -0.18
CA VAL A 1014 -49.36 -58.78 -1.55
C VAL A 1014 -49.91 -60.21 -1.61
N GLY A 1015 -49.80 -60.99 -0.52
CA GLY A 1015 -50.09 -62.43 -0.52
C GLY A 1015 -51.56 -62.81 -0.70
N ALA A 1016 -52.51 -62.01 -0.19
CA ALA A 1016 -53.93 -62.35 -0.22
C ALA A 1016 -54.63 -62.02 -1.55
N LEU A 1017 -54.07 -61.12 -2.37
CA LEU A 1017 -54.66 -60.70 -3.66
C LEU A 1017 -54.24 -61.58 -4.84
N VAL A 1018 -52.98 -62.02 -4.87
CA VAL A 1018 -52.46 -62.88 -5.96
C VAL A 1018 -53.14 -64.25 -5.95
N TRP A 1019 -53.46 -64.79 -4.77
CA TRP A 1019 -54.18 -66.06 -4.65
C TRP A 1019 -55.61 -65.97 -5.22
N LYS A 1020 -56.30 -64.83 -5.06
CA LYS A 1020 -57.63 -64.59 -5.66
C LYS A 1020 -57.59 -64.49 -7.19
N ALA A 1021 -56.51 -63.96 -7.76
CA ALA A 1021 -56.32 -63.90 -9.21
C ALA A 1021 -56.05 -65.28 -9.84
N ILE A 1022 -55.31 -66.16 -9.14
CA ILE A 1022 -55.02 -67.54 -9.61
C ILE A 1022 -56.28 -68.43 -9.53
N VAL A 1023 -57.11 -68.27 -8.50
CA VAL A 1023 -58.31 -69.12 -8.30
C VAL A 1023 -59.45 -68.78 -9.25
N ASN A 1024 -59.58 -67.52 -9.70
CA ASN A 1024 -60.63 -67.12 -10.66
C ASN A 1024 -60.30 -67.44 -12.13
N LEU A 1025 -59.07 -67.86 -12.43
CA LEU A 1025 -58.63 -68.26 -13.78
C LEU A 1025 -58.80 -69.78 -14.02
N LEU A 1026 -59.27 -70.54 -13.03
CA LEU A 1026 -59.43 -71.99 -13.07
C LEU A 1026 -60.87 -72.45 -13.38
N GLU A 1027 -61.48 -71.92 -14.44
CA GLU A 1027 -62.55 -72.65 -15.13
C GLU A 1027 -62.29 -72.65 -16.65
N ARG A 1028 -62.03 -73.88 -17.14
CA ARG A 1028 -61.79 -74.31 -18.53
C ARG A 1028 -60.33 -74.34 -18.98
N ALA A 1029 -59.71 -75.49 -18.74
CA ALA A 1029 -58.60 -76.01 -19.53
C ALA A 1029 -59.00 -77.39 -20.09
N VAL A 1030 -58.85 -77.61 -21.41
CA VAL A 1030 -58.71 -78.96 -21.98
C VAL A 1030 -57.80 -78.94 -23.21
N THR A 1031 -56.76 -79.79 -23.12
CA THR A 1031 -55.90 -80.45 -24.13
C THR A 1031 -55.05 -79.65 -25.11
N ALA A 1032 -53.73 -79.81 -24.95
CA ALA A 1032 -52.69 -79.65 -25.98
C ALA A 1032 -52.78 -80.74 -27.07
N PRO A 1033 -52.20 -80.50 -28.26
CA PRO A 1033 -51.15 -81.43 -28.71
C PRO A 1033 -50.01 -80.77 -29.53
N PHE A 1034 -48.79 -81.32 -29.37
CA PHE A 1034 -47.64 -81.11 -30.26
C PHE A 1034 -47.75 -82.03 -31.50
N SER A 1035 -47.37 -81.54 -32.67
CA SER A 1035 -46.99 -82.39 -33.81
C SER A 1035 -45.95 -81.70 -34.71
N LEU A 1036 -44.72 -82.23 -34.65
CA LEU A 1036 -43.75 -82.49 -35.71
C LEU A 1036 -43.89 -81.78 -37.07
N LEU A 1037 -42.83 -81.09 -37.51
CA LEU A 1037 -42.47 -80.97 -38.93
C LEU A 1037 -40.95 -80.99 -39.13
N ALA A 1038 -40.43 -82.18 -39.45
CA ALA A 1038 -39.19 -82.36 -40.19
C ALA A 1038 -39.54 -82.41 -41.70
N ASN A 1039 -38.64 -81.88 -42.55
CA ASN A 1039 -38.67 -81.82 -44.02
C ASN A 1039 -39.38 -80.60 -44.63
N ALA A 1040 -38.75 -79.43 -44.53
CA ALA A 1040 -39.09 -78.27 -45.36
C ALA A 1040 -37.87 -77.41 -45.73
N PHE A 1041 -36.73 -78.02 -46.08
CA PHE A 1041 -35.66 -77.34 -46.81
C PHE A 1041 -35.12 -78.29 -47.87
N GLY A 1042 -35.41 -78.00 -49.13
CA GLY A 1042 -35.07 -78.82 -50.30
C GLY A 1042 -33.58 -79.15 -50.34
N GLY A 1043 -33.29 -80.43 -50.65
CA GLY A 1043 -31.95 -80.94 -50.78
C GLY A 1043 -31.13 -80.19 -51.83
N GLY A 1044 -30.11 -79.49 -51.35
CA GLY A 1044 -28.99 -78.99 -52.13
C GLY A 1044 -27.72 -79.16 -51.30
N LYS A 1045 -26.66 -79.69 -51.92
CA LYS A 1045 -25.32 -79.72 -51.30
C LYS A 1045 -24.97 -78.28 -50.91
N ASN A 1046 -24.78 -78.03 -49.60
CA ASN A 1046 -24.50 -76.76 -48.88
C ASN A 1046 -25.58 -76.28 -47.88
N ALA A 1047 -26.63 -77.07 -47.61
CA ALA A 1047 -27.60 -76.74 -46.54
C ALA A 1047 -27.01 -76.78 -45.11
N GLU A 1048 -25.94 -77.57 -44.88
CA GLU A 1048 -25.25 -77.68 -43.59
C GLU A 1048 -24.43 -76.44 -43.22
N GLU A 1049 -24.13 -75.54 -44.18
CA GLU A 1049 -23.34 -74.35 -43.91
C GLU A 1049 -24.20 -73.13 -43.53
N LEU A 1050 -25.49 -73.04 -43.88
CA LEU A 1050 -26.32 -71.85 -43.62
C LEU A 1050 -26.87 -71.72 -42.19
N GLY A 1051 -26.60 -72.70 -41.32
CA GLY A 1051 -27.12 -72.76 -39.94
C GLY A 1051 -26.32 -71.97 -38.90
N TYR A 1052 -25.23 -71.29 -39.28
CA TYR A 1052 -24.39 -70.52 -38.34
C TYR A 1052 -23.52 -69.46 -39.05
N VAL A 1053 -22.98 -68.51 -38.30
CA VAL A 1053 -21.91 -67.59 -38.76
C VAL A 1053 -20.72 -67.62 -37.81
N GLU A 1054 -19.51 -67.72 -38.36
CA GLU A 1054 -18.27 -67.84 -37.60
C GLU A 1054 -17.64 -66.48 -37.27
N PHE A 1055 -16.88 -66.46 -36.19
CA PHE A 1055 -16.11 -65.33 -35.71
C PHE A 1055 -14.67 -65.76 -35.43
N ASP A 1056 -13.72 -64.84 -35.60
CA ASP A 1056 -12.35 -65.07 -35.16
C ASP A 1056 -12.29 -65.27 -33.63
N PRO A 1057 -11.38 -66.11 -33.11
CA PRO A 1057 -11.24 -66.34 -31.68
C PRO A 1057 -11.05 -65.04 -30.88
N GLY A 1058 -11.85 -64.86 -29.82
CA GLY A 1058 -11.84 -63.66 -28.99
C GLY A 1058 -12.46 -62.40 -29.62
N SER A 1059 -12.99 -62.47 -30.85
CA SER A 1059 -13.61 -61.34 -31.54
C SER A 1059 -15.12 -61.49 -31.70
N SER A 1060 -15.82 -60.35 -31.72
CA SER A 1060 -17.25 -60.24 -32.06
C SER A 1060 -17.51 -59.46 -33.35
N THR A 1061 -16.47 -59.21 -34.16
CA THR A 1061 -16.60 -58.53 -35.45
C THR A 1061 -16.93 -59.53 -36.55
N LEU A 1062 -17.96 -59.22 -37.36
CA LEU A 1062 -18.31 -60.01 -38.53
C LEU A 1062 -17.26 -59.85 -39.63
N SER A 1063 -16.72 -60.97 -40.11
CA SER A 1063 -15.89 -61.01 -41.33
C SER A 1063 -16.75 -60.69 -42.55
N ASP A 1064 -16.12 -60.27 -43.66
CA ASP A 1064 -16.87 -59.95 -44.88
C ASP A 1064 -17.57 -61.19 -45.47
N ALA A 1065 -16.95 -62.37 -45.37
CA ALA A 1065 -17.60 -63.65 -45.69
C ALA A 1065 -18.81 -63.93 -44.77
N GLY A 1066 -18.71 -63.60 -43.47
CA GLY A 1066 -19.82 -63.71 -42.54
C GLY A 1066 -21.00 -62.79 -42.88
N LYS A 1067 -20.72 -61.55 -43.33
CA LYS A 1067 -21.75 -60.61 -43.79
C LYS A 1067 -22.47 -61.08 -45.05
N GLU A 1068 -21.75 -61.57 -46.06
CA GLU A 1068 -22.34 -62.09 -47.31
C GLU A 1068 -23.27 -63.30 -47.05
N LYS A 1069 -22.86 -64.15 -46.11
CA LYS A 1069 -23.67 -65.27 -45.62
C LYS A 1069 -24.95 -64.79 -44.92
N LEU A 1070 -24.84 -63.79 -44.06
CA LEU A 1070 -25.99 -63.16 -43.38
C LEU A 1070 -26.93 -62.44 -44.36
N ASP A 1071 -26.43 -61.83 -45.44
CA ASP A 1071 -27.25 -61.25 -46.50
C ASP A 1071 -28.10 -62.30 -47.23
N THR A 1072 -27.52 -63.48 -47.48
CA THR A 1072 -28.25 -64.62 -48.08
C THR A 1072 -29.37 -65.11 -47.16
N ILE A 1073 -29.11 -65.18 -45.85
CA ILE A 1073 -30.11 -65.54 -44.82
C ILE A 1073 -31.17 -64.45 -44.70
N ALA A 1074 -30.80 -63.16 -44.74
CA ALA A 1074 -31.73 -62.04 -44.69
C ALA A 1074 -32.72 -62.08 -45.86
N LYS A 1075 -32.22 -62.37 -47.07
CA LYS A 1075 -33.06 -62.53 -48.27
C LYS A 1075 -34.02 -63.70 -48.15
N ALA A 1076 -33.54 -64.86 -47.67
CA ALA A 1076 -34.39 -66.04 -47.46
C ALA A 1076 -35.48 -65.82 -46.39
N LEU A 1077 -35.18 -65.07 -45.31
CA LEU A 1077 -36.11 -64.74 -44.24
C LEU A 1077 -37.10 -63.61 -44.61
N ALA A 1078 -36.73 -62.73 -45.54
CA ALA A 1078 -37.63 -61.74 -46.12
C ALA A 1078 -38.73 -62.40 -46.96
N ASP A 1079 -38.40 -63.43 -47.74
CA ASP A 1079 -39.36 -64.17 -48.58
C ASP A 1079 -40.34 -65.06 -47.77
N LYS A 1080 -40.06 -65.30 -46.48
CA LYS A 1080 -40.88 -66.13 -45.58
C LYS A 1080 -41.17 -65.41 -44.26
N PRO A 1081 -42.13 -64.47 -44.23
CA PRO A 1081 -42.38 -63.61 -43.07
C PRO A 1081 -42.85 -64.32 -41.79
N SER A 1082 -43.27 -65.60 -41.87
CA SER A 1082 -43.74 -66.39 -40.72
C SER A 1082 -42.63 -67.04 -39.89
N ILE A 1083 -41.39 -67.10 -40.38
CA ILE A 1083 -40.29 -67.81 -39.71
C ILE A 1083 -39.64 -66.89 -38.66
N LYS A 1084 -39.41 -67.40 -37.45
CA LYS A 1084 -38.63 -66.71 -36.40
C LYS A 1084 -37.23 -67.31 -36.34
N MET A 1085 -36.25 -66.52 -35.92
CA MET A 1085 -34.85 -66.94 -35.82
C MET A 1085 -34.32 -66.70 -34.41
N ASP A 1086 -33.84 -67.76 -33.78
CA ASP A 1086 -33.10 -67.74 -32.53
C ASP A 1086 -31.58 -67.67 -32.83
N LEU A 1087 -30.88 -66.76 -32.16
CA LEU A 1087 -29.44 -66.58 -32.23
C LEU A 1087 -28.82 -67.14 -30.95
N SER A 1088 -28.11 -68.27 -31.06
CA SER A 1088 -27.35 -68.85 -29.95
C SER A 1088 -25.87 -68.63 -30.19
N ALA A 1089 -25.25 -67.75 -29.41
CA ALA A 1089 -23.80 -67.56 -29.51
C ALA A 1089 -23.06 -68.71 -28.82
N ARG A 1090 -21.96 -69.14 -29.43
CA ARG A 1090 -21.06 -70.13 -28.88
C ARG A 1090 -19.68 -69.52 -28.66
N VAL A 1091 -19.10 -69.87 -27.52
CA VAL A 1091 -17.71 -69.60 -27.20
C VAL A 1091 -17.00 -70.91 -26.89
N ASP A 1092 -15.74 -70.99 -27.29
CA ASP A 1092 -14.87 -72.12 -26.97
C ASP A 1092 -13.72 -71.61 -26.11
N PRO A 1093 -13.73 -71.89 -24.80
CA PRO A 1093 -12.68 -71.43 -23.89
C PRO A 1093 -11.26 -71.75 -24.38
N ALA A 1094 -11.06 -72.88 -25.08
CA ALA A 1094 -9.74 -73.32 -25.55
C ALA A 1094 -9.10 -72.36 -26.57
N VAL A 1095 -9.92 -71.66 -27.37
CA VAL A 1095 -9.45 -70.73 -28.42
C VAL A 1095 -9.86 -69.28 -28.17
N ASP A 1096 -11.01 -69.05 -27.53
CA ASP A 1096 -11.53 -67.71 -27.21
C ASP A 1096 -10.82 -67.08 -26.02
N GLU A 1097 -10.37 -67.83 -25.02
CA GLU A 1097 -9.60 -67.21 -23.92
C GLU A 1097 -8.24 -66.66 -24.40
N PRO A 1098 -7.41 -67.41 -25.16
CA PRO A 1098 -6.19 -66.86 -25.75
C PRO A 1098 -6.48 -65.66 -26.68
N GLY A 1099 -7.57 -65.71 -27.46
CA GLY A 1099 -8.00 -64.61 -28.33
C GLY A 1099 -8.38 -63.34 -27.56
N LEU A 1100 -9.16 -63.49 -26.48
CA LEU A 1100 -9.52 -62.37 -25.58
C LEU A 1100 -8.28 -61.79 -24.90
N ARG A 1101 -7.33 -62.64 -24.49
CA ARG A 1101 -6.06 -62.20 -23.89
C ARG A 1101 -5.25 -61.38 -24.89
N ALA A 1102 -5.19 -61.78 -26.15
CA ALA A 1102 -4.52 -61.01 -27.21
C ALA A 1102 -5.23 -59.66 -27.49
N ALA A 1103 -6.55 -59.65 -27.56
CA ALA A 1103 -7.35 -58.43 -27.75
C ALA A 1103 -7.24 -57.46 -26.55
N TYR A 1104 -7.10 -57.99 -25.34
CA TYR A 1104 -6.83 -57.20 -24.14
C TYR A 1104 -5.50 -56.46 -24.24
N VAL A 1105 -4.43 -57.14 -24.67
CA VAL A 1105 -3.12 -56.52 -24.88
C VAL A 1105 -3.23 -55.38 -25.90
N ASP A 1106 -3.84 -55.63 -27.06
CA ASP A 1106 -4.00 -54.61 -28.11
C ASP A 1106 -4.78 -53.37 -27.61
N ARG A 1107 -5.83 -53.58 -26.80
CA ARG A 1107 -6.59 -52.50 -26.17
C ARG A 1107 -5.74 -51.68 -25.20
N GLN A 1108 -4.90 -52.31 -24.39
CA GLN A 1108 -4.01 -51.58 -23.46
C GLN A 1108 -2.98 -50.73 -24.20
N VAL A 1109 -2.46 -51.23 -25.32
CA VAL A 1109 -1.55 -50.45 -26.21
C VAL A 1109 -2.26 -49.21 -26.75
N LYS A 1110 -3.50 -49.35 -27.25
CA LYS A 1110 -4.30 -48.22 -27.77
C LYS A 1110 -4.66 -47.19 -26.69
N LEU A 1111 -4.98 -47.65 -25.47
CA LEU A 1111 -5.21 -46.77 -24.31
C LEU A 1111 -3.95 -46.01 -23.89
N ALA A 1112 -2.78 -46.66 -23.94
CA ALA A 1112 -1.51 -46.00 -23.66
C ALA A 1112 -1.19 -44.90 -24.69
N LYS A 1113 -1.61 -45.06 -25.96
CA LYS A 1113 -1.55 -44.01 -26.99
C LYS A 1113 -2.48 -42.84 -26.69
N MET A 1114 -3.74 -43.09 -26.32
CA MET A 1114 -4.67 -42.01 -25.94
C MET A 1114 -4.15 -41.16 -24.78
N LYS A 1115 -3.65 -41.82 -23.73
CA LYS A 1115 -3.10 -41.12 -22.55
C LYS A 1115 -1.85 -40.28 -22.86
N ASP A 1116 -1.08 -40.63 -23.88
CA ASP A 1116 0.08 -39.84 -24.34
C ASP A 1116 -0.32 -38.58 -25.12
N ALA A 1117 -1.51 -38.59 -25.73
CA ALA A 1117 -2.05 -37.46 -26.50
C ALA A 1117 -2.81 -36.41 -25.65
N ASN A 1118 -2.92 -36.62 -24.33
CA ASN A 1118 -3.61 -35.73 -23.38
C ASN A 1118 -5.10 -35.44 -23.72
N ASP A 1119 -5.73 -36.34 -24.47
CA ASP A 1119 -7.13 -36.22 -24.90
C ASP A 1119 -8.02 -37.06 -23.97
N ASP A 1120 -8.42 -36.47 -22.85
CA ASP A 1120 -9.25 -37.09 -21.79
C ASP A 1120 -10.76 -37.01 -22.10
N ASN A 1121 -11.11 -37.00 -23.39
CA ASN A 1121 -12.48 -36.92 -23.87
C ASN A 1121 -13.16 -38.30 -23.77
N PRO A 1122 -14.20 -38.47 -22.93
CA PRO A 1122 -14.88 -39.75 -22.73
C PRO A 1122 -15.67 -40.26 -23.95
N ASN A 1123 -15.70 -39.51 -25.06
CA ASN A 1123 -16.42 -39.87 -26.29
C ASN A 1123 -15.57 -40.61 -27.35
N ILE A 1124 -14.24 -40.73 -27.18
CA ILE A 1124 -13.36 -41.42 -28.16
C ILE A 1124 -13.12 -42.87 -27.72
N SER A 1125 -13.44 -43.84 -28.58
CA SER A 1125 -13.30 -45.27 -28.28
C SER A 1125 -11.91 -45.81 -28.65
N PRO A 1126 -11.25 -46.63 -27.81
CA PRO A 1126 -9.95 -47.21 -28.15
C PRO A 1126 -9.93 -48.01 -29.45
N SER A 1127 -11.08 -48.57 -29.86
CA SER A 1127 -11.24 -49.36 -31.08
C SER A 1127 -11.11 -48.56 -32.39
N THR A 1128 -11.20 -47.22 -32.36
CA THR A 1128 -11.07 -46.37 -33.57
C THR A 1128 -9.64 -45.88 -33.80
N ILE A 1129 -8.69 -46.32 -32.97
CA ILE A 1129 -7.29 -45.86 -33.01
C ILE A 1129 -6.47 -46.81 -33.87
N THR A 1130 -5.92 -46.29 -34.95
CA THR A 1130 -4.93 -46.97 -35.79
C THR A 1130 -3.53 -46.81 -35.17
N LEU A 1131 -2.77 -47.90 -35.16
CA LEU A 1131 -1.39 -47.96 -34.68
C LEU A 1131 -0.49 -48.38 -35.85
N SER A 1132 0.58 -47.64 -36.10
CA SER A 1132 1.65 -48.12 -36.98
C SER A 1132 2.53 -49.16 -36.23
N PRO A 1133 3.31 -49.99 -36.95
CA PRO A 1133 4.20 -50.97 -36.31
C PRO A 1133 5.19 -50.36 -35.30
N ASP A 1134 5.73 -49.17 -35.58
CA ASP A 1134 6.68 -48.49 -34.70
C ASP A 1134 6.00 -47.91 -33.44
N GLU A 1135 4.77 -47.39 -33.60
CA GLU A 1135 3.95 -46.90 -32.47
C GLU A 1135 3.53 -48.04 -31.54
N TYR A 1136 3.24 -49.21 -32.10
CA TYR A 1136 2.81 -50.37 -31.32
C TYR A 1136 3.88 -50.75 -30.28
N THR A 1137 5.15 -50.82 -30.68
CA THR A 1137 6.28 -51.14 -29.79
C THR A 1137 6.43 -50.11 -28.65
N LYS A 1138 6.34 -48.81 -28.99
CA LYS A 1138 6.41 -47.71 -28.02
C LYS A 1138 5.30 -47.83 -26.97
N PHE A 1139 4.05 -47.99 -27.41
CA PHE A 1139 2.89 -48.00 -26.52
C PHE A 1139 2.69 -49.34 -25.81
N LEU A 1140 3.17 -50.45 -26.36
CA LEU A 1140 3.28 -51.73 -25.66
C LEU A 1140 4.23 -51.64 -24.47
N THR A 1141 5.38 -51.00 -24.65
CA THR A 1141 6.33 -50.76 -23.55
C THR A 1141 5.71 -49.90 -22.45
N LYS A 1142 4.95 -48.87 -22.83
CA LYS A 1142 4.25 -47.98 -21.89
C LYS A 1142 3.13 -48.73 -21.14
N ALA A 1143 2.28 -49.46 -21.86
CA ALA A 1143 1.23 -50.31 -21.29
C ALA A 1143 1.81 -51.37 -20.34
N TYR A 1144 2.93 -52.01 -20.70
CA TYR A 1144 3.62 -52.96 -19.83
C TYR A 1144 4.17 -52.30 -18.56
N LYS A 1145 4.76 -51.09 -18.66
CA LYS A 1145 5.25 -50.35 -17.47
C LYS A 1145 4.14 -49.87 -16.56
N ASP A 1146 2.98 -49.51 -17.11
CA ASP A 1146 1.84 -48.99 -16.36
C ASP A 1146 0.95 -50.09 -15.74
N ALA A 1147 1.00 -51.32 -16.26
CA ALA A 1147 0.14 -52.42 -15.78
C ALA A 1147 0.42 -52.84 -14.34
N ASP A 1148 -0.61 -53.12 -13.56
CA ASP A 1148 -0.50 -53.39 -12.12
C ASP A 1148 -0.26 -54.89 -11.83
N PHE A 1149 0.97 -55.37 -12.04
CA PHE A 1149 1.42 -56.70 -11.62
C PHE A 1149 2.93 -56.70 -11.33
N LYS A 1150 3.41 -57.72 -10.58
CA LYS A 1150 4.81 -57.81 -10.11
C LYS A 1150 5.76 -58.08 -11.30
N LYS A 1151 6.60 -57.11 -11.64
CA LYS A 1151 7.54 -57.17 -12.76
C LYS A 1151 8.98 -57.46 -12.31
N PRO A 1152 9.78 -58.20 -13.10
CA PRO A 1152 11.19 -58.41 -12.80
C PRO A 1152 11.94 -57.07 -12.81
N ARG A 1153 12.71 -56.82 -11.75
CA ARG A 1153 13.56 -55.63 -11.62
C ARG A 1153 15.01 -56.01 -11.98
N ASN A 1154 15.74 -55.08 -12.58
CA ASN A 1154 17.18 -55.23 -12.77
C ASN A 1154 17.93 -55.01 -11.44
N MET A 1155 19.26 -55.19 -11.43
CA MET A 1155 20.06 -55.14 -10.20
C MET A 1155 20.10 -53.76 -9.51
N ILE A 1156 19.53 -52.73 -10.12
CA ILE A 1156 19.40 -51.36 -9.59
C ILE A 1156 17.94 -51.00 -9.25
N GLY A 1157 17.05 -51.99 -9.17
CA GLY A 1157 15.67 -51.80 -8.71
C GLY A 1157 14.70 -51.21 -9.74
N MET A 1158 15.13 -51.00 -10.99
CA MET A 1158 14.26 -50.52 -12.08
C MET A 1158 13.60 -51.68 -12.82
N THR A 1159 12.37 -51.47 -13.27
CA THR A 1159 11.60 -52.46 -14.05
C THR A 1159 12.34 -52.85 -15.33
N LYS A 1160 12.65 -54.13 -15.52
CA LYS A 1160 13.35 -54.63 -16.72
C LYS A 1160 12.40 -54.55 -17.92
N THR A 1161 12.79 -53.85 -18.99
CA THR A 1161 12.11 -53.92 -20.30
C THR A 1161 12.42 -55.28 -20.94
N LEU A 1162 11.36 -56.01 -21.28
CA LEU A 1162 11.45 -57.32 -21.94
C LEU A 1162 11.27 -57.15 -23.46
N PRO A 1163 11.67 -58.12 -24.29
CA PRO A 1163 11.30 -58.15 -25.72
C PRO A 1163 9.78 -58.11 -25.91
N ASP A 1164 9.30 -57.57 -27.03
CA ASP A 1164 7.86 -57.39 -27.32
C ASP A 1164 7.03 -58.66 -27.13
N ALA A 1165 7.55 -59.82 -27.54
CA ALA A 1165 6.87 -61.10 -27.37
C ALA A 1165 6.66 -61.44 -25.89
N GLU A 1166 7.63 -61.16 -25.03
CA GLU A 1166 7.57 -61.40 -23.59
C GLU A 1166 6.68 -60.36 -22.88
N MET A 1167 6.71 -59.09 -23.30
CA MET A 1167 5.80 -58.06 -22.79
C MET A 1167 4.33 -58.37 -23.12
N LYS A 1168 4.06 -58.82 -24.36
CA LYS A 1168 2.74 -59.30 -24.79
C LYS A 1168 2.28 -60.49 -23.96
N ALA A 1169 3.14 -61.49 -23.79
CA ALA A 1169 2.82 -62.68 -23.00
C ALA A 1169 2.53 -62.34 -21.54
N ALA A 1170 3.30 -61.43 -20.93
CA ALA A 1170 3.09 -61.01 -19.55
C ALA A 1170 1.78 -60.22 -19.36
N LEU A 1171 1.45 -59.31 -20.28
CA LEU A 1171 0.16 -58.59 -20.25
C LEU A 1171 -1.03 -59.54 -20.51
N ALA A 1172 -0.87 -60.51 -21.43
CA ALA A 1172 -1.89 -61.51 -21.73
C ALA A 1172 -2.15 -62.44 -20.55
N ALA A 1173 -1.10 -62.90 -19.84
CA ALA A 1173 -1.21 -63.80 -18.70
C ALA A 1173 -1.91 -63.16 -17.48
N ASN A 1174 -1.85 -61.82 -17.35
CA ASN A 1174 -2.47 -61.06 -16.28
C ASN A 1174 -3.77 -60.34 -16.71
N ALA A 1175 -4.31 -60.68 -17.89
CA ALA A 1175 -5.59 -60.15 -18.32
C ALA A 1175 -6.72 -60.75 -17.45
N PRO A 1176 -7.66 -59.92 -16.92
CA PRO A 1176 -8.77 -60.38 -16.09
C PRO A 1176 -9.87 -61.00 -16.96
N ILE A 1177 -9.58 -62.16 -17.54
CA ILE A 1177 -10.50 -62.92 -18.38
C ILE A 1177 -10.96 -64.13 -17.59
N ASP A 1178 -12.23 -64.10 -17.22
CA ASP A 1178 -12.97 -65.13 -16.51
C ASP A 1178 -14.15 -65.63 -17.37
N GLU A 1179 -14.94 -66.55 -16.83
CA GLU A 1179 -16.13 -67.09 -17.51
C GLU A 1179 -17.14 -65.99 -17.88
N ALA A 1180 -17.21 -64.90 -17.10
CA ALA A 1180 -18.06 -63.75 -17.41
C ALA A 1180 -17.57 -62.96 -18.64
N ALA A 1181 -16.26 -62.88 -18.86
CA ALA A 1181 -15.69 -62.30 -20.08
C ALA A 1181 -16.04 -63.12 -21.33
N LEU A 1182 -16.06 -64.45 -21.23
CA LEU A 1182 -16.52 -65.36 -22.29
C LEU A 1182 -18.03 -65.21 -22.55
N GLY A 1183 -18.84 -65.15 -21.50
CA GLY A 1183 -20.28 -64.88 -21.63
C GLY A 1183 -20.57 -63.52 -22.27
N THR A 1184 -19.76 -62.50 -21.96
CA THR A 1184 -19.84 -61.17 -22.59
C THR A 1184 -19.46 -61.23 -24.07
N LEU A 1185 -18.44 -62.00 -24.45
CA LEU A 1185 -18.06 -62.22 -25.84
C LEU A 1185 -19.19 -62.90 -26.63
N ALA A 1186 -19.80 -63.94 -26.05
CA ALA A 1186 -20.94 -64.62 -26.65
C ALA A 1186 -22.12 -63.66 -26.89
N GLN A 1187 -22.49 -62.87 -25.87
CA GLN A 1187 -23.55 -61.86 -25.98
C GLN A 1187 -23.26 -60.85 -27.10
N LYS A 1188 -22.00 -60.39 -27.22
CA LYS A 1188 -21.58 -59.44 -28.26
C LYS A 1188 -21.64 -60.06 -29.65
N ARG A 1189 -21.27 -61.33 -29.83
CA ARG A 1189 -21.38 -62.04 -31.11
C ARG A 1189 -22.84 -62.16 -31.56
N ALA A 1190 -23.73 -62.64 -30.69
CA ALA A 1190 -25.17 -62.71 -30.99
C ALA A 1190 -25.76 -61.33 -31.30
N SER A 1191 -25.33 -60.31 -30.55
CA SER A 1191 -25.75 -58.92 -30.75
C SER A 1191 -25.22 -58.32 -32.05
N ALA A 1192 -23.99 -58.64 -32.47
CA ALA A 1192 -23.42 -58.21 -33.75
C ALA A 1192 -24.20 -58.80 -34.94
N VAL A 1193 -24.60 -60.07 -34.85
CA VAL A 1193 -25.47 -60.68 -35.86
C VAL A 1193 -26.87 -60.05 -35.86
N LYS A 1194 -27.47 -59.86 -34.67
CA LYS A 1194 -28.79 -59.20 -34.56
C LYS A 1194 -28.76 -57.78 -35.12
N ALA A 1195 -27.73 -57.00 -34.80
CA ALA A 1195 -27.54 -55.64 -35.30
C ALA A 1195 -27.36 -55.62 -36.83
N TYR A 1196 -26.72 -56.64 -37.41
CA TYR A 1196 -26.58 -56.76 -38.86
C TYR A 1196 -27.92 -56.97 -39.57
N PHE A 1197 -28.87 -57.66 -38.93
CA PHE A 1197 -30.23 -57.83 -39.45
C PHE A 1197 -31.17 -56.64 -39.17
N ASP A 1198 -30.75 -55.69 -38.33
CA ASP A 1198 -31.57 -54.53 -37.98
C ASP A 1198 -31.84 -53.65 -39.21
N GLY A 1199 -33.11 -53.37 -39.49
CA GLY A 1199 -33.55 -52.72 -40.73
C GLY A 1199 -33.65 -53.62 -41.98
N LYS A 1200 -33.15 -54.87 -41.93
CA LYS A 1200 -33.29 -55.88 -43.01
C LYS A 1200 -34.39 -56.91 -42.74
N ILE A 1201 -34.62 -57.24 -41.47
CA ILE A 1201 -35.68 -58.13 -40.99
C ILE A 1201 -36.36 -57.46 -39.79
N ASP A 1202 -37.67 -57.66 -39.59
CA ASP A 1202 -38.37 -57.18 -38.39
C ASP A 1202 -37.70 -57.74 -37.12
N SER A 1203 -37.23 -56.85 -36.25
CA SER A 1203 -36.52 -57.17 -35.01
C SER A 1203 -37.35 -58.04 -34.05
N LYS A 1204 -38.68 -58.09 -34.21
CA LYS A 1204 -39.59 -58.98 -33.46
C LYS A 1204 -39.43 -60.46 -33.82
N ARG A 1205 -38.79 -60.76 -34.95
CA ARG A 1205 -38.58 -62.13 -35.46
C ARG A 1205 -37.23 -62.72 -35.05
N ILE A 1206 -36.36 -61.93 -34.40
CA ILE A 1206 -35.01 -62.33 -34.03
C ILE A 1206 -34.85 -62.32 -32.50
N PHE A 1207 -34.59 -63.48 -31.92
CA PHE A 1207 -34.42 -63.64 -30.49
C PHE A 1207 -32.98 -64.04 -30.18
N ILE A 1208 -32.36 -63.43 -29.17
CA ILE A 1208 -31.09 -63.93 -28.63
C ILE A 1208 -31.45 -64.93 -27.53
N VAL A 1209 -30.86 -66.12 -27.59
CA VAL A 1209 -31.05 -67.17 -26.60
C VAL A 1209 -29.76 -67.43 -25.83
N SER A 1210 -29.84 -68.20 -24.74
CA SER A 1210 -28.70 -68.46 -23.87
C SER A 1210 -27.51 -69.04 -24.66
N PRO A 1211 -26.31 -68.48 -24.49
CA PRO A 1211 -25.13 -68.92 -25.23
C PRO A 1211 -24.61 -70.29 -24.76
N HIS A 1212 -23.95 -71.00 -25.66
CA HIS A 1212 -23.16 -72.19 -25.33
C HIS A 1212 -21.75 -71.78 -24.90
N MET A 1213 -21.37 -72.13 -23.68
CA MET A 1213 -20.07 -71.75 -23.10
C MET A 1213 -18.94 -72.77 -23.41
N ASN A 1214 -19.18 -73.73 -24.31
CA ASN A 1214 -18.22 -74.76 -24.70
C ASN A 1214 -18.39 -75.18 -26.17
N ALA A 1215 -17.46 -76.00 -26.68
CA ALA A 1215 -17.47 -76.51 -28.05
C ALA A 1215 -18.37 -77.76 -28.26
N ASP A 1216 -19.03 -78.27 -27.22
CA ASP A 1216 -19.73 -79.56 -27.27
C ASP A 1216 -21.00 -79.50 -28.14
N GLY A 1217 -21.27 -80.58 -28.89
CA GLY A 1217 -22.50 -80.76 -29.66
C GLY A 1217 -22.46 -80.26 -31.11
N ILE A 1218 -21.30 -79.83 -31.62
CA ILE A 1218 -21.10 -79.51 -33.03
C ILE A 1218 -20.90 -80.81 -33.84
N LYS A 1219 -21.75 -81.03 -34.84
CA LYS A 1219 -21.69 -82.22 -35.73
C LYS A 1219 -21.28 -81.87 -37.17
N ASP A 1220 -21.21 -80.59 -37.48
CA ASP A 1220 -20.78 -80.03 -38.76
C ASP A 1220 -19.26 -79.71 -38.74
N LYS A 1221 -18.71 -79.23 -39.87
CA LYS A 1221 -17.28 -78.91 -40.02
C LYS A 1221 -16.90 -77.47 -39.60
N GLY A 1222 -17.82 -76.69 -39.04
CA GLY A 1222 -17.61 -75.28 -38.70
C GLY A 1222 -16.80 -75.07 -37.42
N ALA A 1223 -16.14 -73.91 -37.33
CA ALA A 1223 -15.40 -73.50 -36.14
C ALA A 1223 -16.33 -73.32 -34.93
N PRO A 1224 -15.93 -73.69 -33.70
CA PRO A 1224 -16.78 -73.58 -32.52
C PRO A 1224 -17.04 -72.13 -32.08
N THR A 1225 -16.26 -71.18 -32.57
CA THR A 1225 -16.42 -69.74 -32.34
C THR A 1225 -17.47 -69.13 -33.27
N ARG A 1226 -18.75 -69.39 -33.00
CA ARG A 1226 -19.84 -69.07 -33.94
C ARG A 1226 -21.12 -68.59 -33.28
N VAL A 1227 -22.05 -68.09 -34.07
CA VAL A 1227 -23.45 -67.91 -33.69
C VAL A 1227 -24.27 -68.89 -34.51
N ASP A 1228 -24.94 -69.82 -33.83
CA ASP A 1228 -25.86 -70.80 -34.40
C ASP A 1228 -27.24 -70.15 -34.62
N PHE A 1229 -27.89 -70.49 -35.73
CA PHE A 1229 -29.24 -70.04 -36.11
C PHE A 1229 -30.25 -71.17 -35.91
N GLY A 1230 -31.15 -71.00 -34.96
CA GLY A 1230 -32.32 -71.84 -34.81
C GLY A 1230 -33.50 -71.23 -35.56
N LEU A 1231 -34.14 -71.97 -36.47
CA LEU A 1231 -35.38 -71.53 -37.11
C LEU A 1231 -36.59 -72.08 -36.34
N GLN A 1232 -37.58 -71.22 -36.10
CA GLN A 1232 -38.85 -71.54 -35.44
C GLN A 1232 -40.05 -71.22 -36.31
#